data_AF-A0AAU2MQX8-F1
#
_entry.id   AF-A0AAU2MQX8-F1
#
_cell.length_a   1.000
_cell.length_b   1.000
_cell.length_c   1.000
_cell.angle_alpha   90.00
_cell.angle_beta   90.00
_cell.angle_gamma   90.00
#
_symmetry.space_group_name_H-M   'P 1'
#
loop_
_entity.id
_entity.type
_entity.pdbx_description
1 polymer ?
#
loop_
_entity_poly.entity_id
_entity_poly.type
_entity_poly.pdbx_seq_one_letter_code
_entity_poly.pdbx_strand_id
1 'polypeptide(L)'
;MTLQASPAWAAGGPSNAVPGQDTATPVLVEGIREPVDAKAAPADAARQHLAANKSRYKIPRAGSDLVPLAATATGAKDETVRLQQKHRGVDVLGGQYVVRMQKQDGKRVVTGTSGHYFTALSTDVTPQVSEEVAVRRAVAATARRLGAALNKSQAPRSESGDPAATGMTGDAKGLVVLPKGGGVLAYRVTVRGTAPGTGAPVVDEVYVDARSGYPALQYSALKTMAAPAAARTAGEAGEGPGAAGPPAVPANLVPETGSGARLSGAAASLDIAYDPAAGQYLLADAGRMRATSKSLLATWDARGKSVSETSGTWPAGISMFSSPNTSFGAAATDSGAVDAHWNAGQVYDFYKKNLGRESLDGNGGAVNSLVGVTYYGLPYANAFWDGTKMVYGIGDDEYKPMSADTDVVGHEMTHGVIEHTANLVYAGQSGALNEALADYFGNAIDVTASGTPMSDPAAGLIGENLCRTKAAADCALRDLNDGATTSKSFLGVSFATDNGGVHLNSTIFSGALWDMREDLGGALADKIVYKAVSEYMTPLDGFTEARGAVLAAAKALGATSAQQNTVKRSFNAHGIVPDWEQALGIDTDTLFGKLNTTDSGVGAGGGWWTASKSNDDGSEPYSVYAGRLDGKGAPKVVSPNDGRYHTAPATDGKTVVWTAYGPTSVDVLSRPVAGGPIKTLYSSMTGVAGLRVEKNTVVFEEYDILGGRHVGYMRPTDKAPVFTDGRKWNTLTALPSISEGRIAYAKLYPQNGTYRLGVEVVDLSTGKAVMTEQLDEPTGLGQTGINGKNVFWLADTDESDGGLMSVISSGLDGRGTFIVSSEHKPGAFIASDLTVSQDALTLVAQTPDTRYRNESLPKLWQLTTDGSRRERVSCNRGEQSYPAAGAGRQVTWLDATTGSTDLVVRERPAGTC
;
A
#
# COMPACT_ATOMS: atom_id res chain seq x y z
N MET A 1 25.46 41.52 22.92
CA MET A 1 24.32 40.94 23.66
C MET A 1 24.09 39.55 23.09
N THR A 2 24.07 38.58 23.99
CA THR A 2 24.18 37.14 23.78
C THR A 2 23.05 36.57 22.92
N LEU A 3 23.42 35.82 21.88
CA LEU A 3 22.56 34.90 21.13
C LEU A 3 22.10 33.79 22.08
N GLN A 4 20.81 33.76 22.40
CA GLN A 4 20.15 32.60 23.00
C GLN A 4 19.77 31.63 21.88
N ALA A 5 20.18 30.37 22.06
CA ALA A 5 19.82 29.24 21.25
C ALA A 5 18.30 29.04 21.23
N SER A 6 17.74 28.88 20.03
CA SER A 6 16.39 28.32 19.86
C SER A 6 16.42 26.83 20.23
N PRO A 7 15.42 26.32 20.96
CA PRO A 7 15.34 24.91 21.31
C PRO A 7 14.97 24.08 20.07
N ALA A 8 15.56 22.90 19.99
CA ALA A 8 15.19 21.86 19.04
C ALA A 8 13.76 21.38 19.32
N TRP A 9 12.84 21.68 18.39
CA TRP A 9 11.60 20.96 18.19
C TRP A 9 11.58 20.56 16.73
N ALA A 10 12.06 19.35 16.44
CA ALA A 10 11.79 18.65 15.19
C ALA A 10 10.90 17.48 15.60
N ALA A 11 9.60 17.61 15.36
CA ALA A 11 8.63 16.53 15.48
C ALA A 11 8.35 16.05 14.05
N GLY A 12 8.62 14.78 13.74
CA GLY A 12 8.35 14.22 12.41
C GLY A 12 6.90 14.43 11.94
N GLY A 13 6.75 14.73 10.64
CA GLY A 13 5.46 14.90 9.96
C GLY A 13 4.73 13.56 9.74
N PRO A 14 3.40 13.58 9.53
CA PRO A 14 2.53 12.47 9.94
C PRO A 14 2.22 11.37 8.90
N SER A 15 2.79 11.34 7.69
CA SER A 15 2.40 10.38 6.62
C SER A 15 3.54 9.45 6.13
N ASN A 16 4.41 9.04 7.06
CA ASN A 16 5.57 8.20 6.78
C ASN A 16 5.22 6.71 6.81
N ALA A 17 5.90 5.89 5.99
CA ALA A 17 5.74 4.43 5.96
C ALA A 17 5.96 3.75 7.33
N VAL A 18 6.80 4.37 8.18
CA VAL A 18 7.05 3.96 9.56
C VAL A 18 6.91 5.20 10.46
N PRO A 19 5.98 5.23 11.43
CA PRO A 19 5.91 6.31 12.42
C PRO A 19 7.20 6.40 13.27
N GLY A 20 7.58 7.62 13.68
CA GLY A 20 8.68 7.82 14.64
C GLY A 20 10.09 7.68 14.07
N GLN A 21 10.35 8.20 12.86
CA GLN A 21 11.67 8.15 12.22
C GLN A 21 12.73 9.08 12.85
N ASP A 22 12.39 9.76 13.94
CA ASP A 22 13.26 10.75 14.58
C ASP A 22 14.57 10.10 15.04
N THR A 23 15.67 10.68 14.58
CA THR A 23 17.00 10.23 14.95
C THR A 23 17.90 11.41 15.23
N ALA A 24 18.86 11.22 16.13
CA ALA A 24 19.89 12.22 16.39
C ALA A 24 20.89 12.35 15.22
N THR A 25 20.92 11.37 14.31
CA THR A 25 21.77 11.40 13.11
C THR A 25 21.25 12.44 12.13
N PRO A 26 22.08 13.38 11.64
CA PRO A 26 21.64 14.34 10.63
C PRO A 26 21.31 13.65 9.30
N VAL A 27 20.10 13.88 8.80
CA VAL A 27 19.60 13.31 7.53
C VAL A 27 20.40 13.78 6.32
N LEU A 28 20.99 14.97 6.38
CA LEU A 28 21.82 15.52 5.31
C LEU A 28 22.97 16.34 5.88
N VAL A 29 24.19 16.04 5.43
CA VAL A 29 25.40 16.83 5.70
C VAL A 29 26.06 17.19 4.38
N GLU A 30 26.28 18.48 4.17
CA GLU A 30 26.90 19.04 2.97
C GLU A 30 28.05 19.99 3.32
N GLY A 31 28.83 20.37 2.31
CA GLY A 31 29.84 21.42 2.44
C GLY A 31 31.11 21.00 3.18
N ILE A 32 31.29 19.69 3.40
CA ILE A 32 32.52 19.14 3.97
C ILE A 32 33.48 18.72 2.85
N ARG A 33 34.79 18.76 3.13
CA ARG A 33 35.85 18.23 2.26
C ARG A 33 36.95 17.65 3.14
N GLU A 34 36.70 16.46 3.66
CA GLU A 34 37.52 15.87 4.71
C GLU A 34 38.32 14.69 4.15
N PRO A 35 39.67 14.69 4.27
CA PRO A 35 40.49 13.63 3.69
C PRO A 35 40.30 12.31 4.42
N VAL A 36 40.27 11.23 3.65
CA VAL A 36 40.20 9.85 4.14
C VAL A 36 41.26 8.98 3.45
N ASP A 37 41.51 7.78 3.95
CA ASP A 37 42.49 6.88 3.35
C ASP A 37 42.05 6.47 1.93
N ALA A 38 42.84 6.89 0.93
CA ALA A 38 42.61 6.60 -0.46
C ALA A 38 43.02 5.16 -0.86
N LYS A 39 43.81 4.48 -0.01
CA LYS A 39 44.25 3.09 -0.18
C LYS A 39 43.23 2.09 0.38
N ALA A 40 42.45 2.47 1.38
CA ALA A 40 41.36 1.66 1.92
C ALA A 40 40.27 1.40 0.87
N ALA A 41 39.49 0.34 1.04
CA ALA A 41 38.26 0.16 0.27
C ALA A 41 37.32 1.35 0.53
N PRO A 42 36.53 1.83 -0.46
CA PRO A 42 35.64 2.98 -0.27
C PRO A 42 34.73 2.84 0.95
N ALA A 43 34.16 1.64 1.15
CA ALA A 43 33.31 1.34 2.29
C ALA A 43 34.03 1.44 3.64
N ASP A 44 35.29 1.02 3.72
CA ASP A 44 36.08 1.13 4.94
C ASP A 44 36.46 2.58 5.23
N ALA A 45 36.86 3.34 4.21
CA ALA A 45 37.12 4.77 4.34
C ALA A 45 35.88 5.53 4.82
N ALA A 46 34.70 5.22 4.28
CA ALA A 46 33.43 5.79 4.70
C ALA A 46 33.12 5.48 6.17
N ARG A 47 33.22 4.21 6.61
CA ARG A 47 32.94 3.84 8.01
C ARG A 47 33.95 4.44 8.99
N GLN A 48 35.23 4.48 8.62
CA GLN A 48 36.28 5.14 9.42
C GLN A 48 35.99 6.63 9.58
N HIS A 49 35.55 7.30 8.52
CA HIS A 49 35.15 8.70 8.55
C HIS A 49 34.01 8.96 9.53
N LEU A 50 32.95 8.14 9.45
CA LEU A 50 31.80 8.26 10.36
C LEU A 50 32.21 8.01 11.82
N ALA A 51 33.05 7.01 12.07
CA ALA A 51 33.56 6.69 13.40
C ALA A 51 34.42 7.82 14.00
N ALA A 52 35.30 8.42 13.19
CA ALA A 52 36.17 9.52 13.60
C ALA A 52 35.37 10.81 13.93
N ASN A 53 34.20 10.98 13.31
CA ASN A 53 33.36 12.18 13.42
C ASN A 53 32.05 11.93 14.18
N LYS A 54 32.09 11.05 15.20
CA LYS A 54 30.92 10.65 16.00
C LYS A 54 30.12 11.82 16.59
N SER A 55 30.77 12.93 16.94
CA SER A 55 30.09 14.11 17.49
C SER A 55 29.16 14.78 16.46
N ARG A 56 29.48 14.71 15.17
CA ARG A 56 28.66 15.24 14.08
C ARG A 56 27.54 14.27 13.71
N TYR A 57 27.91 13.01 13.44
CA TYR A 57 26.98 12.04 12.87
C TYR A 57 26.12 11.34 13.92
N LYS A 58 26.49 11.38 15.20
CA LYS A 58 25.77 10.69 16.29
C LYS A 58 25.66 9.16 16.10
N ILE A 59 26.46 8.58 15.21
CA ILE A 59 26.50 7.13 14.98
C ILE A 59 27.46 6.49 16.00
N PRO A 60 26.96 5.72 16.98
CA PRO A 60 27.78 5.24 18.09
C PRO A 60 28.81 4.18 17.68
N ARG A 61 28.47 3.33 16.70
CA ARG A 61 29.26 2.17 16.27
C ARG A 61 29.25 1.97 14.75
N ALA A 62 29.74 2.96 14.00
CA ALA A 62 29.77 2.90 12.53
C ALA A 62 30.51 1.69 11.95
N GLY A 63 31.47 1.09 12.67
CA GLY A 63 32.21 -0.09 12.20
C GLY A 63 31.41 -1.40 12.24
N SER A 64 30.49 -1.56 13.20
CA SER A 64 29.72 -2.80 13.40
C SER A 64 28.28 -2.68 12.91
N ASP A 65 27.67 -1.50 13.07
CA ASP A 65 26.24 -1.32 12.84
C ASP A 65 25.95 -0.92 11.39
N LEU A 66 26.97 -0.57 10.61
CA LEU A 66 26.81 -0.19 9.20
C LEU A 66 27.54 -1.19 8.31
N VAL A 67 26.74 -1.92 7.51
CA VAL A 67 27.19 -2.93 6.56
C VAL A 67 27.05 -2.38 5.14
N PRO A 68 28.08 -2.44 4.29
CA PRO A 68 27.97 -1.98 2.91
C PRO A 68 26.97 -2.83 2.11
N LEU A 69 26.03 -2.19 1.43
CA LEU A 69 25.15 -2.87 0.45
C LEU A 69 25.81 -2.92 -0.92
N ALA A 70 26.27 -1.75 -1.37
CA ALA A 70 26.98 -1.54 -2.61
C ALA A 70 27.88 -0.29 -2.46
N ALA A 71 29.03 -0.32 -3.12
CA ALA A 71 29.80 0.88 -3.41
C ALA A 71 29.71 1.13 -4.91
N THR A 72 29.19 2.28 -5.30
CA THR A 72 29.02 2.64 -6.70
C THR A 72 29.94 3.80 -7.03
N ALA A 73 30.79 3.64 -8.03
CA ALA A 73 31.45 4.77 -8.66
C ALA A 73 30.42 5.41 -9.60
N THR A 74 30.05 6.67 -9.36
CA THR A 74 29.08 7.40 -10.20
C THR A 74 29.75 8.25 -11.29
N GLY A 75 31.05 8.03 -11.49
CA GLY A 75 31.88 8.62 -12.53
C GLY A 75 33.36 8.27 -12.34
N ALA A 76 34.26 8.97 -13.04
CA ALA A 76 35.71 8.73 -12.92
C ALA A 76 36.31 9.16 -11.57
N LYS A 77 35.61 10.04 -10.83
CA LYS A 77 36.11 10.68 -9.60
C LYS A 77 35.16 10.59 -8.41
N ASP A 78 33.85 10.46 -8.63
CA ASP A 78 32.87 10.41 -7.56
C ASP A 78 32.61 8.97 -7.12
N GLU A 79 32.63 8.74 -5.81
CA GLU A 79 32.37 7.46 -5.17
C GLU A 79 31.21 7.63 -4.17
N THR A 80 30.20 6.78 -4.27
CA THR A 80 29.07 6.74 -3.33
C THR A 80 29.02 5.39 -2.64
N VAL A 81 28.99 5.40 -1.31
CA VAL A 81 28.88 4.20 -0.49
C VAL A 81 27.55 4.21 0.23
N ARG A 82 26.72 3.19 0.00
CA ARG A 82 25.47 2.96 0.73
C ARG A 82 25.70 1.94 1.84
N LEU A 83 25.36 2.32 3.06
CA LEU A 83 25.55 1.49 4.25
C LEU A 83 24.19 1.16 4.86
N GLN A 84 23.85 -0.13 4.93
CA GLN A 84 22.70 -0.66 5.64
C GLN A 84 22.96 -0.71 7.14
N GLN A 85 22.05 -0.17 7.92
CA GLN A 85 22.05 -0.31 9.37
C GLN A 85 21.63 -1.72 9.76
N LYS A 86 22.45 -2.34 10.62
CA LYS A 86 22.15 -3.57 11.34
C LYS A 86 22.01 -3.28 12.83
N HIS A 87 20.98 -3.84 13.46
CA HIS A 87 20.83 -3.89 14.92
C HIS A 87 21.08 -5.31 15.39
N ARG A 88 22.18 -5.54 16.10
CA ARG A 88 22.60 -6.88 16.59
C ARG A 88 22.60 -7.96 15.48
N GLY A 89 22.99 -7.57 14.26
CA GLY A 89 23.06 -8.46 13.09
C GLY A 89 21.79 -8.52 12.23
N VAL A 90 20.67 -7.97 12.69
CA VAL A 90 19.39 -7.92 11.96
C VAL A 90 19.26 -6.61 11.18
N ASP A 91 18.74 -6.65 9.95
CA ASP A 91 18.50 -5.44 9.16
C ASP A 91 17.50 -4.50 9.82
N VAL A 92 17.76 -3.20 9.75
CA VAL A 92 16.80 -2.17 10.12
C VAL A 92 16.09 -1.68 8.87
N LEU A 93 14.76 -1.82 8.81
CA LEU A 93 13.98 -1.41 7.64
C LEU A 93 14.25 0.07 7.35
N GLY A 94 14.76 0.35 6.16
CA GLY A 94 15.08 1.69 5.69
C GLY A 94 16.19 2.44 6.43
N GLY A 95 16.84 1.80 7.41
CA GLY A 95 18.03 2.32 8.05
C GLY A 95 19.19 2.27 7.07
N GLN A 96 19.40 3.33 6.30
CA GLN A 96 20.52 3.45 5.38
C GLN A 96 21.21 4.80 5.53
N TYR A 97 22.53 4.77 5.50
CA TYR A 97 23.36 5.97 5.51
C TYR A 97 24.30 5.98 4.32
N VAL A 98 24.28 7.06 3.56
CA VAL A 98 25.02 7.23 2.32
C VAL A 98 26.19 8.17 2.57
N VAL A 99 27.37 7.77 2.13
CA VAL A 99 28.60 8.58 2.20
C VAL A 99 29.08 8.87 0.78
N ARG A 100 29.16 10.15 0.44
CA ARG A 100 29.65 10.63 -0.86
C ARG A 100 31.10 11.07 -0.73
N MET A 101 31.91 10.67 -1.70
CA MET A 101 33.36 10.90 -1.72
C MET A 101 33.84 11.28 -3.11
N GLN A 102 35.00 11.92 -3.16
CA GLN A 102 35.75 12.23 -4.37
C GLN A 102 37.14 11.64 -4.29
N LYS A 103 37.53 10.85 -5.28
CA LYS A 103 38.87 10.31 -5.46
C LYS A 103 39.53 10.95 -6.69
N GLN A 104 40.58 11.72 -6.44
CA GLN A 104 41.36 12.37 -7.50
C GLN A 104 42.84 12.46 -7.09
N ASP A 105 43.74 12.23 -8.04
CA ASP A 105 45.21 12.35 -7.87
C ASP A 105 45.75 11.56 -6.67
N GLY A 106 45.21 10.34 -6.48
CA GLY A 106 45.58 9.44 -5.37
C GLY A 106 45.06 9.89 -3.99
N LYS A 107 44.26 10.95 -3.91
CA LYS A 107 43.61 11.44 -2.68
C LYS A 107 42.12 11.12 -2.71
N ARG A 108 41.55 10.82 -1.54
CA ARG A 108 40.11 10.63 -1.36
C ARG A 108 39.60 11.60 -0.30
N VAL A 109 38.48 12.26 -0.57
CA VAL A 109 37.83 13.18 0.37
C VAL A 109 36.35 12.88 0.49
N VAL A 110 35.79 12.94 1.70
CA VAL A 110 34.35 12.89 1.92
C VAL A 110 33.76 14.27 1.66
N THR A 111 32.69 14.31 0.85
CA THR A 111 32.03 15.55 0.41
C THR A 111 30.67 15.77 1.08
N GLY A 112 30.07 14.71 1.62
CA GLY A 112 28.80 14.80 2.33
C GLY A 112 28.24 13.45 2.71
N THR A 113 27.16 13.46 3.49
CA THR A 113 26.41 12.25 3.87
C THR A 113 24.91 12.50 3.80
N SER A 114 24.11 11.46 3.65
CA SER A 114 22.66 11.55 3.82
C SER A 114 22.03 10.24 4.27
N GLY A 115 20.77 10.29 4.67
CA GLY A 115 19.95 9.14 5.02
C GLY A 115 19.69 8.99 6.51
N HIS A 116 19.06 7.88 6.88
CA HIS A 116 18.59 7.61 8.23
C HIS A 116 19.44 6.52 8.90
N TYR A 117 20.04 6.85 10.04
CA TYR A 117 20.56 5.86 11.01
C TYR A 117 19.80 6.03 12.31
N PHE A 118 19.08 5.00 12.75
CA PHE A 118 18.22 5.05 13.93
C PHE A 118 19.03 4.83 15.20
N THR A 119 19.20 5.89 16.00
CA THR A 119 20.10 5.88 17.17
C THR A 119 19.49 5.26 18.43
N ALA A 120 18.17 5.15 18.50
CA ALA A 120 17.43 4.77 19.70
C ALA A 120 17.16 3.25 19.84
N LEU A 121 17.65 2.43 18.90
CA LEU A 121 17.33 1.00 18.87
C LEU A 121 17.87 0.24 20.10
N SER A 122 16.97 -0.40 20.84
CA SER A 122 17.24 -1.17 22.05
C SER A 122 16.64 -2.58 22.04
N THR A 123 15.80 -2.89 21.04
CA THR A 123 15.02 -4.13 20.96
C THR A 123 15.86 -5.41 20.99
N ASP A 124 15.29 -6.51 21.49
CA ASP A 124 15.89 -7.84 21.37
C ASP A 124 15.75 -8.36 19.93
N VAL A 125 16.64 -9.27 19.51
CA VAL A 125 16.61 -9.90 18.18
C VAL A 125 16.26 -11.39 18.25
N THR A 126 15.84 -11.87 19.44
CA THR A 126 15.36 -13.22 19.67
C THR A 126 13.83 -13.26 19.50
N PRO A 127 13.31 -13.96 18.49
CA PRO A 127 11.87 -14.08 18.28
C PRO A 127 11.22 -14.93 19.40
N GLN A 128 10.00 -14.57 19.79
CA GLN A 128 9.15 -15.36 20.71
C GLN A 128 7.99 -16.05 19.98
N VAL A 129 7.71 -15.61 18.76
CA VAL A 129 6.75 -16.21 17.83
C VAL A 129 7.52 -17.06 16.82
N SER A 130 7.03 -18.25 16.49
CA SER A 130 7.66 -19.05 15.43
C SER A 130 7.39 -18.46 14.04
N GLU A 131 8.29 -18.70 13.11
CA GLU A 131 8.13 -18.28 11.71
C GLU A 131 6.81 -18.78 11.10
N GLU A 132 6.41 -20.02 11.41
CA GLU A 132 5.15 -20.60 10.95
C GLU A 132 3.92 -19.81 11.46
N VAL A 133 3.92 -19.38 12.72
CA VAL A 133 2.84 -18.54 13.26
C VAL A 133 2.84 -17.18 12.59
N ALA A 134 4.01 -16.59 12.34
CA ALA A 134 4.12 -15.32 11.62
C ALA A 134 3.56 -15.43 10.19
N VAL A 135 3.95 -16.46 9.42
CA VAL A 135 3.43 -16.71 8.07
C VAL A 135 1.91 -16.89 8.09
N ARG A 136 1.39 -17.72 8.99
CA ARG A 136 -0.06 -17.94 9.13
C ARG A 136 -0.82 -16.64 9.39
N ARG A 137 -0.31 -15.81 10.29
CA ARG A 137 -0.95 -14.53 10.65
C ARG A 137 -0.83 -13.48 9.56
N ALA A 138 0.26 -13.48 8.79
CA ALA A 138 0.38 -12.64 7.61
C ALA A 138 -0.68 -12.99 6.56
N VAL A 139 -0.80 -14.27 6.20
CA VAL A 139 -1.81 -14.74 5.22
C VAL A 139 -3.24 -14.44 5.72
N ALA A 140 -3.54 -14.70 7.00
CA ALA A 140 -4.84 -14.41 7.58
C ALA A 140 -5.17 -12.90 7.55
N ALA A 141 -4.19 -12.03 7.83
CA ALA A 141 -4.36 -10.59 7.79
C ALA A 141 -4.64 -10.09 6.38
N THR A 142 -3.87 -10.57 5.38
CA THR A 142 -4.10 -10.26 3.95
C THR A 142 -5.46 -10.73 3.47
N ALA A 143 -5.84 -11.98 3.75
CA ALA A 143 -7.14 -12.52 3.35
C ALA A 143 -8.31 -11.72 3.96
N ARG A 144 -8.22 -11.36 5.25
CA ARG A 144 -9.24 -10.55 5.91
C ARG A 144 -9.31 -9.13 5.33
N ARG A 145 -8.17 -8.49 5.07
CA ARG A 145 -8.12 -7.15 4.45
C ARG A 145 -8.80 -7.13 3.08
N LEU A 146 -8.64 -8.20 2.30
CA LEU A 146 -9.21 -8.33 0.95
C LEU A 146 -10.66 -8.89 0.94
N GLY A 147 -11.13 -9.49 2.03
CA GLY A 147 -12.41 -10.21 2.11
C GLY A 147 -13.30 -9.77 3.27
N ALA A 148 -13.53 -8.46 3.44
CA ALA A 148 -14.33 -7.92 4.53
C ALA A 148 -15.80 -8.39 4.50
N ALA A 149 -16.40 -8.53 3.31
CA ALA A 149 -17.76 -9.06 3.12
C ALA A 149 -17.82 -10.59 3.24
N LEU A 150 -19.02 -11.13 3.42
CA LEU A 150 -19.33 -12.56 3.31
C LEU A 150 -19.97 -12.84 1.94
N ASN A 151 -19.26 -13.54 1.07
CA ASN A 151 -19.65 -13.76 -0.33
C ASN A 151 -19.97 -15.23 -0.62
N LYS A 152 -20.84 -15.49 -1.61
CA LYS A 152 -21.16 -16.86 -2.05
C LYS A 152 -19.94 -17.64 -2.52
N SER A 153 -18.94 -16.97 -3.11
CA SER A 153 -17.68 -17.57 -3.56
C SER A 153 -16.85 -18.18 -2.41
N GLN A 154 -17.13 -17.81 -1.16
CA GLN A 154 -16.48 -18.36 0.03
C GLN A 154 -17.13 -19.66 0.54
N ALA A 155 -18.13 -20.20 -0.17
CA ALA A 155 -18.82 -21.42 0.23
C ALA A 155 -17.85 -22.61 0.45
N PRO A 156 -17.92 -23.30 1.61
CA PRO A 156 -17.08 -24.46 1.88
C PRO A 156 -17.32 -25.60 0.88
N ARG A 157 -16.24 -26.22 0.38
CA ARG A 157 -16.28 -27.26 -0.66
C ARG A 157 -16.17 -28.70 -0.13
N SER A 158 -15.54 -28.95 1.03
CA SER A 158 -15.39 -30.30 1.59
C SER A 158 -15.31 -30.33 3.13
N GLU A 159 -15.69 -31.46 3.73
CA GLU A 159 -15.62 -31.73 5.18
C GLU A 159 -14.18 -32.02 5.65
N SER A 160 -13.31 -32.52 4.77
CA SER A 160 -11.96 -32.99 5.08
C SER A 160 -10.87 -31.90 5.09
N GLY A 161 -11.22 -30.63 4.92
CA GLY A 161 -10.28 -29.54 5.07
C GLY A 161 -9.52 -29.14 3.80
N ASP A 162 -10.13 -29.25 2.62
CA ASP A 162 -9.87 -28.28 1.56
C ASP A 162 -11.13 -27.42 1.37
N PRO A 163 -11.30 -26.35 2.17
CA PRO A 163 -12.03 -25.18 1.70
C PRO A 163 -11.32 -24.64 0.46
N ALA A 164 -11.88 -23.66 -0.25
CA ALA A 164 -11.04 -22.88 -1.14
C ALA A 164 -9.89 -22.33 -0.28
N ALA A 165 -8.68 -22.91 -0.38
CA ALA A 165 -7.48 -22.27 0.10
C ALA A 165 -7.60 -20.81 -0.36
N THR A 166 -7.20 -19.85 0.46
CA THR A 166 -7.33 -18.41 0.14
C THR A 166 -6.68 -18.00 -1.19
N GLY A 167 -6.12 -18.95 -1.96
CA GLY A 167 -5.27 -18.77 -3.11
C GLY A 167 -3.92 -18.22 -2.71
N MET A 168 -3.70 -18.01 -1.39
CA MET A 168 -2.60 -17.25 -0.86
C MET A 168 -1.63 -18.12 -0.08
N THR A 169 -0.35 -17.85 -0.30
CA THR A 169 0.78 -18.45 0.41
C THR A 169 1.65 -17.34 0.96
N GLY A 170 2.38 -17.61 2.04
CA GLY A 170 3.32 -16.65 2.62
C GLY A 170 4.74 -17.23 2.64
N ASP A 171 5.71 -16.40 2.27
CA ASP A 171 7.14 -16.74 2.29
C ASP A 171 7.88 -15.79 3.23
N ALA A 172 8.48 -16.34 4.29
CA ALA A 172 9.23 -15.56 5.26
C ALA A 172 10.63 -15.22 4.73
N LYS A 173 10.96 -13.93 4.70
CA LYS A 173 12.26 -13.39 4.26
C LYS A 173 13.26 -13.18 5.41
N GLY A 174 12.96 -13.72 6.58
CA GLY A 174 13.74 -13.56 7.80
C GLY A 174 13.30 -12.39 8.68
N LEU A 175 14.11 -12.11 9.70
CA LEU A 175 13.86 -11.06 10.69
C LEU A 175 14.33 -9.69 10.19
N VAL A 176 13.60 -8.65 10.59
CA VAL A 176 13.90 -7.24 10.36
C VAL A 176 13.48 -6.41 11.58
N VAL A 177 14.19 -5.33 11.86
CA VAL A 177 13.82 -4.35 12.88
C VAL A 177 13.07 -3.20 12.19
N LEU A 178 11.80 -3.01 12.52
CA LEU A 178 11.08 -1.79 12.17
C LEU A 178 11.59 -0.65 13.06
N PRO A 179 12.02 0.49 12.50
CA PRO A 179 12.60 1.58 13.26
C PRO A 179 11.53 2.47 13.91
N LYS A 180 10.67 1.88 14.73
CA LYS A 180 9.70 2.60 15.57
C LYS A 180 10.32 2.74 16.96
N GLY A 181 10.67 3.97 17.38
CA GLY A 181 11.39 4.29 18.63
C GLY A 181 12.51 3.30 18.99
N GLY A 182 12.33 2.48 20.04
CA GLY A 182 13.31 1.46 20.48
C GLY A 182 13.51 0.27 19.51
N GLY A 183 12.71 0.17 18.46
CA GLY A 183 12.73 -0.88 17.46
C GLY A 183 11.72 -2.00 17.72
N VAL A 184 11.04 -2.46 16.68
CA VAL A 184 10.14 -3.63 16.73
C VAL A 184 10.75 -4.73 15.89
N LEU A 185 11.16 -5.84 16.51
CA LEU A 185 11.60 -7.04 15.78
C LEU A 185 10.39 -7.67 15.09
N ALA A 186 10.46 -7.89 13.79
CA ALA A 186 9.39 -8.48 13.00
C ALA A 186 9.93 -9.52 12.02
N TYR A 187 9.09 -10.50 11.67
CA TYR A 187 9.27 -11.30 10.47
C TYR A 187 8.77 -10.51 9.27
N ARG A 188 9.57 -10.41 8.21
CA ARG A 188 9.11 -9.93 6.90
C ARG A 188 8.54 -11.11 6.13
N VAL A 189 7.25 -11.07 5.81
CA VAL A 189 6.56 -12.13 5.07
C VAL A 189 5.99 -11.56 3.78
N THR A 190 6.38 -12.14 2.64
CA THR A 190 5.74 -11.82 1.36
C THR A 190 4.55 -12.76 1.16
N VAL A 191 3.34 -12.23 1.16
CA VAL A 191 2.10 -12.99 0.88
C VAL A 191 1.79 -12.89 -0.62
N ARG A 192 1.63 -14.02 -1.29
CA ARG A 192 1.34 -14.12 -2.72
C ARG A 192 0.07 -14.90 -2.97
N GLY A 193 -0.74 -14.48 -3.93
CA GLY A 193 -1.94 -15.22 -4.33
C GLY A 193 -2.88 -14.37 -5.16
N THR A 194 -4.18 -14.62 -5.02
CA THR A 194 -5.23 -13.82 -5.65
C THR A 194 -6.27 -13.37 -4.64
N ALA A 195 -6.74 -12.14 -4.79
CA ALA A 195 -7.73 -11.56 -3.90
C ALA A 195 -9.08 -12.29 -4.05
N PRO A 196 -9.76 -12.68 -2.96
CA PRO A 196 -11.06 -13.33 -3.06
C PRO A 196 -12.10 -12.43 -3.75
N GLY A 197 -12.93 -13.02 -4.62
CA GLY A 197 -14.01 -12.33 -5.32
C GLY A 197 -13.56 -11.48 -6.52
N THR A 198 -12.46 -10.74 -6.41
CA THR A 198 -11.93 -9.97 -7.55
C THR A 198 -10.94 -10.75 -8.39
N GLY A 199 -10.20 -11.68 -7.76
CA GLY A 199 -9.07 -12.49 -8.26
C GLY A 199 -7.80 -11.69 -8.62
N ALA A 200 -7.77 -10.40 -8.27
CA ALA A 200 -6.63 -9.53 -8.51
C ALA A 200 -5.34 -10.14 -7.93
N PRO A 201 -4.18 -9.99 -8.59
CA PRO A 201 -2.92 -10.52 -8.08
C PRO A 201 -2.57 -9.86 -6.74
N VAL A 202 -2.13 -10.68 -5.80
CA VAL A 202 -1.71 -10.24 -4.47
C VAL A 202 -0.21 -10.50 -4.34
N VAL A 203 0.55 -9.45 -4.06
CA VAL A 203 1.93 -9.55 -3.54
C VAL A 203 2.03 -8.54 -2.42
N ASP A 204 1.77 -8.95 -1.19
CA ASP A 204 1.81 -8.08 -0.01
C ASP A 204 3.09 -8.32 0.79
N GLU A 205 3.71 -7.25 1.25
CA GLU A 205 4.74 -7.30 2.30
C GLU A 205 4.07 -7.10 3.65
N VAL A 206 4.15 -8.10 4.52
CA VAL A 206 3.57 -8.07 5.87
C VAL A 206 4.67 -8.23 6.90
N TYR A 207 4.79 -7.26 7.80
CA TYR A 207 5.75 -7.26 8.89
C TYR A 207 5.05 -7.70 10.18
N VAL A 208 5.28 -8.94 10.57
CA VAL A 208 4.64 -9.56 11.74
C VAL A 208 5.57 -9.47 12.94
N ASP A 209 5.16 -8.73 13.97
CA ASP A 209 5.91 -8.55 15.22
C ASP A 209 6.34 -9.92 15.79
N ALA A 210 7.63 -10.10 15.99
CA ALA A 210 8.23 -11.39 16.35
C ALA A 210 8.04 -11.74 17.83
N ARG A 211 7.42 -10.87 18.64
CA ARG A 211 7.10 -11.10 20.05
C ARG A 211 5.66 -11.56 20.25
N SER A 212 4.72 -10.84 19.66
CA SER A 212 3.28 -10.98 19.83
C SER A 212 2.61 -11.61 18.62
N GLY A 213 3.26 -11.60 17.45
CA GLY A 213 2.74 -12.07 16.17
C GLY A 213 1.69 -11.15 15.56
N TYR A 214 1.68 -9.86 15.90
CA TYR A 214 0.76 -8.88 15.35
C TYR A 214 1.27 -8.32 13.99
N PRO A 215 0.43 -8.22 12.94
CA PRO A 215 0.79 -7.56 11.67
C PRO A 215 0.97 -6.04 11.86
N ALA A 216 2.21 -5.60 12.12
CA ALA A 216 2.52 -4.23 12.51
C ALA A 216 2.65 -3.26 11.33
N LEU A 217 2.83 -3.78 10.11
CA LEU A 217 2.86 -3.03 8.85
C LEU A 217 2.50 -3.98 7.70
N GLN A 218 1.68 -3.51 6.75
CA GLN A 218 1.27 -4.24 5.57
C GLN A 218 1.04 -3.29 4.40
N TYR A 219 1.56 -3.62 3.22
CA TYR A 219 1.33 -2.89 1.96
C TYR A 219 1.60 -3.80 0.75
N SER A 220 1.07 -3.45 -0.42
CA SER A 220 1.33 -4.17 -1.68
C SER A 220 2.73 -3.87 -2.20
N ALA A 221 3.47 -4.89 -2.63
CA ALA A 221 4.75 -4.77 -3.30
C ALA A 221 4.64 -4.59 -4.83
N LEU A 222 3.44 -4.77 -5.39
CA LEU A 222 3.19 -4.50 -6.81
C LEU A 222 3.16 -2.99 -7.04
N LYS A 223 4.04 -2.54 -7.94
CA LYS A 223 4.15 -1.14 -8.35
C LYS A 223 3.37 -0.98 -9.66
N THR A 224 2.10 -0.63 -9.55
CA THR A 224 1.14 -0.58 -10.65
C THR A 224 1.19 0.76 -11.38
N MET A 225 0.69 0.87 -12.61
CA MET A 225 0.67 2.18 -13.31
C MET A 225 -0.31 3.21 -12.74
N ALA A 226 -1.35 2.78 -12.02
CA ALA A 226 -2.38 3.65 -11.51
C ALA A 226 -2.93 3.14 -10.18
N ALA A 227 -3.51 4.06 -9.40
CA ALA A 227 -4.32 3.68 -8.26
C ALA A 227 -5.38 2.67 -8.72
N PRO A 228 -5.63 1.59 -7.95
CA PRO A 228 -6.65 0.61 -8.32
C PRO A 228 -7.97 1.30 -8.63
N ALA A 229 -8.66 0.94 -9.72
CA ALA A 229 -10.04 1.36 -9.90
C ALA A 229 -10.90 0.74 -8.78
N ALA A 230 -12.00 1.41 -8.38
CA ALA A 230 -13.03 0.77 -7.56
C ALA A 230 -13.47 -0.55 -8.23
N ALA A 231 -13.66 -1.60 -7.41
CA ALA A 231 -13.63 -3.00 -7.82
C ALA A 231 -14.36 -3.29 -9.15
N ARG A 232 -13.64 -3.87 -10.12
CA ARG A 232 -14.27 -4.64 -11.20
C ARG A 232 -14.23 -6.12 -10.78
N THR A 233 -15.38 -6.79 -10.84
CA THR A 233 -15.51 -8.22 -10.59
C THR A 233 -15.06 -9.03 -11.80
N ALA A 234 -14.72 -10.29 -11.56
CA ALA A 234 -14.46 -11.26 -12.61
C ALA A 234 -15.01 -12.63 -12.24
N GLY A 235 -15.31 -13.41 -13.27
CA GLY A 235 -15.89 -14.76 -13.18
C GLY A 235 -14.97 -15.81 -12.56
N GLU A 236 -15.56 -16.98 -12.30
CA GLU A 236 -15.02 -18.09 -11.50
C GLU A 236 -13.56 -18.46 -11.78
N ALA A 237 -12.79 -18.60 -10.69
CA ALA A 237 -11.37 -18.95 -10.69
C ALA A 237 -11.14 -20.41 -11.15
N GLY A 238 -10.35 -20.58 -12.21
CA GLY A 238 -9.70 -21.85 -12.53
C GLY A 238 -8.43 -22.08 -11.72
N GLU A 239 -8.12 -23.32 -11.36
CA GLU A 239 -6.89 -23.72 -10.67
C GLU A 239 -5.65 -23.31 -11.47
N GLY A 240 -4.73 -22.58 -10.82
CA GLY A 240 -3.49 -22.11 -11.44
C GLY A 240 -2.44 -23.22 -11.59
N PRO A 241 -1.74 -23.33 -12.74
CA PRO A 241 -0.59 -24.22 -12.87
C PRO A 241 0.62 -23.67 -12.10
N GLY A 242 1.54 -24.56 -11.73
CA GLY A 242 2.67 -24.27 -10.85
C GLY A 242 3.68 -23.24 -11.38
N ALA A 243 4.29 -22.50 -10.45
CA ALA A 243 5.38 -21.57 -10.70
C ALA A 243 6.61 -22.27 -11.31
N ALA A 244 7.24 -21.64 -12.30
CA ALA A 244 8.51 -22.06 -12.87
C ALA A 244 9.60 -21.01 -12.61
N GLY A 245 10.87 -21.42 -12.74
CA GLY A 245 11.99 -20.47 -12.80
C GLY A 245 11.97 -19.64 -14.10
N PRO A 246 12.80 -18.58 -14.22
CA PRO A 246 12.94 -17.84 -15.47
C PRO A 246 13.24 -18.81 -16.63
N PRO A 247 12.55 -18.69 -17.78
CA PRO A 247 12.78 -19.58 -18.91
C PRO A 247 14.24 -19.53 -19.37
N ALA A 248 14.74 -20.65 -19.89
CA ALA A 248 16.09 -20.71 -20.42
C ALA A 248 16.23 -19.79 -21.63
N VAL A 249 17.26 -18.95 -21.61
CA VAL A 249 17.65 -18.14 -22.77
C VAL A 249 18.37 -19.05 -23.78
N PRO A 250 17.99 -19.03 -25.08
CA PRO A 250 18.69 -19.80 -26.09
C PRO A 250 20.19 -19.45 -26.17
N ALA A 251 21.03 -20.45 -26.39
CA ALA A 251 22.48 -20.25 -26.52
C ALA A 251 22.83 -19.78 -27.94
N ASN A 252 23.91 -19.00 -28.07
CA ASN A 252 24.50 -18.59 -29.35
C ASN A 252 23.60 -17.72 -30.24
N LEU A 253 22.78 -16.86 -29.63
CA LEU A 253 22.01 -15.84 -30.35
C LEU A 253 22.92 -14.93 -31.18
N VAL A 254 22.54 -14.70 -32.44
CA VAL A 254 23.27 -13.82 -33.38
C VAL A 254 22.53 -12.49 -33.48
N PRO A 255 23.13 -11.34 -33.06
CA PRO A 255 22.48 -10.03 -33.17
C PRO A 255 22.16 -9.67 -34.62
N GLU A 256 20.94 -9.19 -34.86
CA GLU A 256 20.40 -8.82 -36.18
C GLU A 256 19.53 -7.56 -36.05
N THR A 257 19.20 -6.94 -37.19
CA THR A 257 18.24 -5.81 -37.22
C THR A 257 16.95 -6.24 -37.90
N GLY A 258 15.84 -5.99 -37.23
CA GLY A 258 14.49 -6.27 -37.68
C GLY A 258 13.61 -5.04 -37.75
N SER A 259 12.34 -5.28 -38.06
CA SER A 259 11.31 -4.24 -38.10
C SER A 259 9.95 -4.74 -37.62
N GLY A 260 9.09 -3.83 -37.22
CA GLY A 260 7.69 -4.09 -36.88
C GLY A 260 6.87 -2.80 -36.96
N ALA A 261 5.55 -2.92 -36.89
CA ALA A 261 4.66 -1.76 -36.73
C ALA A 261 4.33 -1.58 -35.24
N ARG A 262 4.43 -0.35 -34.75
CA ARG A 262 3.91 0.05 -33.44
C ARG A 262 2.39 0.18 -33.48
N LEU A 263 1.75 0.10 -32.33
CA LEU A 263 0.30 0.32 -32.18
C LEU A 263 -0.15 1.74 -32.55
N SER A 264 0.77 2.71 -32.59
CA SER A 264 0.53 4.05 -33.15
C SER A 264 0.46 4.07 -34.68
N GLY A 265 0.81 2.98 -35.36
CA GLY A 265 0.98 2.89 -36.81
C GLY A 265 2.37 3.28 -37.31
N ALA A 266 3.25 3.77 -36.42
CA ALA A 266 4.64 4.09 -36.78
C ALA A 266 5.47 2.83 -37.04
N ALA A 267 6.42 2.91 -37.98
CA ALA A 267 7.40 1.84 -38.17
C ALA A 267 8.45 1.87 -37.05
N ALA A 268 8.79 0.71 -36.50
CA ALA A 268 9.87 0.53 -35.52
C ALA A 268 11.00 -0.31 -36.12
N SER A 269 12.24 0.17 -35.97
CA SER A 269 13.44 -0.63 -36.15
C SER A 269 13.76 -1.33 -34.84
N LEU A 270 13.97 -2.65 -34.90
CA LEU A 270 14.12 -3.50 -33.72
C LEU A 270 15.50 -4.14 -33.73
N ASP A 271 16.21 -4.10 -32.60
CA ASP A 271 17.40 -4.91 -32.41
C ASP A 271 16.95 -6.30 -31.97
N ILE A 272 17.18 -7.30 -32.81
CA ILE A 272 16.67 -8.66 -32.63
C ILE A 272 17.84 -9.63 -32.58
N ALA A 273 17.54 -10.91 -32.36
CA ALA A 273 18.55 -11.95 -32.50
C ALA A 273 18.01 -13.15 -33.28
N TYR A 274 18.84 -13.71 -34.15
CA TYR A 274 18.58 -14.99 -34.80
C TYR A 274 19.02 -16.14 -33.87
N ASP A 275 18.12 -17.11 -33.66
CA ASP A 275 18.40 -18.38 -32.99
C ASP A 275 18.65 -19.48 -34.06
N PRO A 276 19.90 -19.91 -34.27
CA PRO A 276 20.22 -20.94 -35.25
C PRO A 276 19.65 -22.32 -34.91
N ALA A 277 19.35 -22.61 -33.64
CA ALA A 277 18.81 -23.89 -33.23
C ALA A 277 17.33 -24.02 -33.58
N ALA A 278 16.57 -22.94 -33.42
CA ALA A 278 15.15 -22.89 -33.76
C ALA A 278 14.89 -22.45 -35.21
N GLY A 279 15.85 -21.80 -35.87
CA GLY A 279 15.68 -21.22 -37.21
C GLY A 279 14.71 -20.03 -37.21
N GLN A 280 14.69 -19.24 -36.13
CA GLN A 280 13.76 -18.13 -35.92
C GLN A 280 14.48 -16.87 -35.45
N TYR A 281 13.86 -15.72 -35.69
CA TYR A 281 14.26 -14.44 -35.12
C TYR A 281 13.46 -14.19 -33.84
N LEU A 282 14.12 -13.69 -32.80
CA LEU A 282 13.55 -13.42 -31.48
C LEU A 282 13.58 -11.91 -31.20
N LEU A 283 12.57 -11.41 -30.48
CA LEU A 283 12.64 -10.09 -29.84
C LEU A 283 13.60 -10.13 -28.63
N ALA A 284 14.88 -10.24 -28.96
CA ALA A 284 15.99 -10.30 -28.03
C ALA A 284 17.14 -9.43 -28.55
N ASP A 285 17.49 -8.39 -27.80
CA ASP A 285 18.63 -7.55 -28.10
C ASP A 285 19.85 -8.03 -27.31
N ALA A 286 20.78 -8.62 -28.05
CA ALA A 286 22.09 -9.07 -27.57
C ALA A 286 23.22 -8.07 -27.88
N GLY A 287 22.89 -6.88 -28.39
CA GLY A 287 23.82 -5.83 -28.82
C GLY A 287 24.06 -4.76 -27.75
N ARG A 288 23.00 -4.16 -27.19
CA ARG A 288 23.10 -2.95 -26.30
C ARG A 288 23.99 -3.15 -25.07
N MET A 289 23.93 -4.35 -24.48
CA MET A 289 24.67 -4.73 -23.28
C MET A 289 25.97 -5.50 -23.57
N ARG A 290 26.26 -5.85 -24.83
CA ARG A 290 27.37 -6.77 -25.16
C ARG A 290 28.76 -6.30 -24.70
N ALA A 291 28.95 -4.99 -24.61
CA ALA A 291 30.21 -4.40 -24.16
C ALA A 291 30.42 -4.49 -22.64
N THR A 292 29.35 -4.69 -21.87
CA THR A 292 29.35 -4.60 -20.39
C THR A 292 28.96 -5.94 -19.74
N SER A 293 28.04 -6.69 -20.34
CA SER A 293 27.59 -8.00 -19.86
C SER A 293 27.16 -8.93 -21.01
N LYS A 294 26.75 -10.15 -20.66
CA LYS A 294 26.10 -11.10 -21.60
C LYS A 294 24.58 -11.12 -21.46
N SER A 295 24.02 -10.17 -20.69
CA SER A 295 22.59 -10.04 -20.48
C SER A 295 21.89 -9.55 -21.75
N LEU A 296 20.57 -9.74 -21.78
CA LEU A 296 19.73 -9.38 -22.92
C LEU A 296 18.65 -8.40 -22.48
N LEU A 297 18.19 -7.59 -23.44
CA LEU A 297 16.87 -6.99 -23.39
C LEU A 297 15.94 -7.91 -24.18
N ALA A 298 14.95 -8.52 -23.51
CA ALA A 298 14.13 -9.56 -24.08
C ALA A 298 12.63 -9.32 -23.87
N THR A 299 11.84 -9.60 -24.91
CA THR A 299 10.37 -9.55 -24.86
C THR A 299 9.79 -10.96 -24.98
N TRP A 300 8.98 -11.33 -24.00
CA TRP A 300 8.42 -12.67 -23.81
C TRP A 300 6.92 -12.69 -24.13
N ASP A 301 6.49 -13.73 -24.85
CA ASP A 301 5.08 -13.94 -25.19
C ASP A 301 4.37 -14.67 -24.04
N ALA A 302 3.52 -13.94 -23.32
CA ALA A 302 2.70 -14.47 -22.24
C ALA A 302 1.22 -14.52 -22.60
N ARG A 303 0.87 -14.54 -23.89
CA ARG A 303 -0.53 -14.72 -24.33
C ARG A 303 -1.10 -16.03 -23.79
N GLY A 304 -2.34 -15.96 -23.32
CA GLY A 304 -3.02 -17.07 -22.66
C GLY A 304 -2.59 -17.30 -21.20
N LYS A 305 -1.73 -16.44 -20.64
CA LYS A 305 -1.40 -16.43 -19.21
C LYS A 305 -2.21 -15.37 -18.48
N SER A 306 -2.67 -15.72 -17.29
CA SER A 306 -3.30 -14.79 -16.36
C SER A 306 -2.25 -14.03 -15.55
N VAL A 307 -2.56 -12.80 -15.14
CA VAL A 307 -1.71 -11.98 -14.27
C VAL A 307 -1.34 -12.69 -12.96
N SER A 308 -2.24 -13.57 -12.47
CA SER A 308 -1.98 -14.39 -11.28
C SER A 308 -0.83 -15.39 -11.47
N GLU A 309 -0.51 -15.79 -12.70
CA GLU A 309 0.61 -16.69 -13.02
C GLU A 309 1.93 -15.93 -13.25
N THR A 310 1.86 -14.63 -13.59
CA THR A 310 3.00 -13.82 -14.03
C THR A 310 3.52 -12.87 -12.95
N SER A 311 2.70 -12.54 -11.97
CA SER A 311 3.01 -11.58 -10.90
C SER A 311 4.02 -12.14 -9.89
N GLY A 312 5.28 -11.68 -9.98
CA GLY A 312 6.36 -12.09 -9.09
C GLY A 312 6.85 -13.53 -9.26
N THR A 313 6.34 -14.24 -10.28
CA THR A 313 6.76 -15.59 -10.69
C THR A 313 6.88 -15.65 -12.21
N TRP A 314 7.64 -16.61 -12.73
CA TRP A 314 7.67 -16.89 -14.17
C TRP A 314 6.66 -17.99 -14.51
N PRO A 315 5.74 -17.76 -15.46
CA PRO A 315 4.78 -18.78 -15.86
C PRO A 315 5.47 -19.90 -16.64
N ALA A 316 5.03 -21.14 -16.46
CA ALA A 316 5.53 -22.27 -17.23
C ALA A 316 5.11 -22.18 -18.72
N GLY A 317 6.01 -22.59 -19.62
CA GLY A 317 5.72 -22.79 -21.04
C GLY A 317 5.74 -21.54 -21.92
N ILE A 318 6.22 -20.39 -21.42
CA ILE A 318 6.41 -19.19 -22.24
C ILE A 318 7.77 -19.20 -22.95
N SER A 319 7.88 -18.46 -24.05
CA SER A 319 9.11 -18.25 -24.81
C SER A 319 9.27 -16.78 -25.21
N MET A 320 10.47 -16.39 -25.66
CA MET A 320 10.65 -15.09 -26.30
C MET A 320 9.75 -14.99 -27.53
N PHE A 321 9.23 -13.79 -27.81
CA PHE A 321 8.39 -13.58 -28.98
C PHE A 321 9.23 -13.81 -30.24
N SER A 322 8.78 -14.71 -31.13
CA SER A 322 9.55 -15.12 -32.31
C SER A 322 8.82 -14.86 -33.63
N SER A 323 9.61 -14.80 -34.71
CA SER A 323 9.15 -14.66 -36.09
C SER A 323 10.06 -15.48 -37.01
N PRO A 324 9.52 -16.10 -38.08
CA PRO A 324 10.36 -16.70 -39.13
C PRO A 324 11.11 -15.67 -39.97
N ASN A 325 10.74 -14.38 -39.88
CA ASN A 325 11.28 -13.30 -40.68
C ASN A 325 11.85 -12.18 -39.78
N THR A 326 12.74 -11.34 -40.32
CA THR A 326 13.22 -10.12 -39.65
C THR A 326 12.14 -9.05 -39.50
N SER A 327 11.02 -9.18 -40.20
CA SER A 327 9.83 -8.34 -40.03
C SER A 327 8.79 -9.04 -39.15
N PHE A 328 8.47 -8.44 -38.00
CA PHE A 328 7.47 -8.91 -37.04
C PHE A 328 6.09 -8.37 -37.42
N GLY A 329 5.15 -9.28 -37.64
CA GLY A 329 3.80 -8.97 -38.14
C GLY A 329 2.78 -8.64 -37.05
N ALA A 330 1.51 -8.57 -37.44
CA ALA A 330 0.38 -8.11 -36.61
C ALA A 330 0.30 -8.79 -35.23
N ALA A 331 0.57 -10.09 -35.12
CA ALA A 331 0.56 -10.76 -33.82
C ALA A 331 1.51 -10.15 -32.78
N ALA A 332 2.68 -9.64 -33.21
CA ALA A 332 3.64 -8.95 -32.35
C ALA A 332 3.19 -7.51 -32.04
N THR A 333 2.54 -6.84 -33.00
CA THR A 333 1.98 -5.50 -32.81
C THR A 333 0.79 -5.54 -31.86
N ASP A 334 -0.19 -6.40 -32.12
CA ASP A 334 -1.47 -6.49 -31.38
C ASP A 334 -1.29 -6.96 -29.94
N SER A 335 -0.22 -7.75 -29.67
CA SER A 335 0.14 -8.14 -28.31
C SER A 335 0.89 -7.06 -27.52
N GLY A 336 1.32 -5.99 -28.19
CA GLY A 336 2.19 -4.96 -27.62
C GLY A 336 3.67 -5.35 -27.56
N ALA A 337 4.08 -6.46 -28.19
CA ALA A 337 5.46 -6.94 -28.17
C ALA A 337 6.43 -6.00 -28.89
N VAL A 338 6.02 -5.44 -30.04
CA VAL A 338 6.83 -4.48 -30.81
C VAL A 338 7.07 -3.21 -29.99
N ASP A 339 6.01 -2.60 -29.45
CA ASP A 339 6.12 -1.39 -28.63
C ASP A 339 6.93 -1.66 -27.35
N ALA A 340 6.67 -2.76 -26.63
CA ALA A 340 7.43 -3.11 -25.43
C ALA A 340 8.94 -3.25 -25.69
N HIS A 341 9.31 -3.90 -26.80
CA HIS A 341 10.72 -4.11 -27.16
C HIS A 341 11.39 -2.81 -27.58
N TRP A 342 10.73 -2.04 -28.44
CA TRP A 342 11.26 -0.77 -28.94
C TRP A 342 11.38 0.28 -27.84
N ASN A 343 10.31 0.46 -27.04
CA ASN A 343 10.28 1.41 -25.92
C ASN A 343 11.34 1.06 -24.86
N ALA A 344 11.49 -0.22 -24.50
CA ALA A 344 12.53 -0.62 -23.56
C ALA A 344 13.94 -0.28 -24.05
N GLY A 345 14.18 -0.36 -25.36
CA GLY A 345 15.42 0.11 -25.99
C GLY A 345 15.62 1.62 -25.87
N GLN A 346 14.55 2.43 -26.01
CA GLN A 346 14.61 3.89 -25.81
C GLN A 346 14.94 4.24 -24.36
N VAL A 347 14.28 3.59 -23.40
CA VAL A 347 14.52 3.80 -21.97
C VAL A 347 15.96 3.46 -21.61
N TYR A 348 16.44 2.30 -22.07
CA TYR A 348 17.82 1.87 -21.85
C TYR A 348 18.82 2.92 -22.38
N ASP A 349 18.59 3.37 -23.61
CA ASP A 349 19.46 4.34 -24.26
C ASP A 349 19.43 5.70 -23.56
N PHE A 350 18.28 6.16 -23.06
CA PHE A 350 18.17 7.39 -22.28
C PHE A 350 19.04 7.31 -21.01
N TYR A 351 18.87 6.25 -20.20
CA TYR A 351 19.66 6.05 -18.99
C TYR A 351 21.16 5.96 -19.30
N LYS A 352 21.54 5.24 -20.36
CA LYS A 352 22.94 5.06 -20.74
C LYS A 352 23.57 6.34 -21.30
N LYS A 353 22.93 6.99 -22.26
CA LYS A 353 23.48 8.14 -23.00
C LYS A 353 23.38 9.43 -22.19
N ASN A 354 22.26 9.66 -21.51
CA ASN A 354 22.00 10.94 -20.83
C ASN A 354 22.51 10.92 -19.37
N LEU A 355 22.44 9.76 -18.72
CA LEU A 355 22.71 9.60 -17.28
C LEU A 355 23.92 8.70 -16.97
N GLY A 356 24.49 8.03 -17.97
CA GLY A 356 25.65 7.15 -17.80
C GLY A 356 25.36 5.85 -17.03
N ARG A 357 24.09 5.44 -16.92
CA ARG A 357 23.67 4.23 -16.21
C ARG A 357 23.58 3.03 -17.15
N GLU A 358 24.22 1.92 -16.78
CA GLU A 358 24.15 0.67 -17.54
C GLU A 358 23.02 -0.23 -17.01
N SER A 359 21.91 -0.31 -17.74
CA SER A 359 20.70 -1.08 -17.37
C SER A 359 20.01 -0.59 -16.07
N LEU A 360 18.97 -1.30 -15.65
CA LEU A 360 18.14 -0.95 -14.49
C LEU A 360 18.90 -1.11 -13.18
N ASP A 361 19.80 -2.09 -13.08
CA ASP A 361 20.62 -2.37 -11.90
C ASP A 361 21.93 -1.56 -11.83
N GLY A 362 22.27 -0.84 -12.90
CA GLY A 362 23.53 -0.11 -13.05
C GLY A 362 24.74 -1.00 -13.38
N ASN A 363 24.54 -2.31 -13.57
CA ASN A 363 25.60 -3.30 -13.80
C ASN A 363 25.37 -4.13 -15.08
N GLY A 364 24.49 -3.68 -15.99
CA GLY A 364 24.19 -4.43 -17.21
C GLY A 364 23.35 -5.69 -16.96
N GLY A 365 22.48 -5.69 -15.95
CA GLY A 365 21.51 -6.75 -15.70
C GLY A 365 20.49 -6.88 -16.83
N ALA A 366 19.87 -8.06 -16.96
CA ALA A 366 18.87 -8.32 -18.00
C ALA A 366 17.61 -7.45 -17.83
N VAL A 367 17.01 -7.07 -18.95
CA VAL A 367 15.76 -6.31 -19.02
C VAL A 367 14.70 -7.21 -19.65
N ASN A 368 13.64 -7.53 -18.92
CA ASN A 368 12.62 -8.47 -19.39
C ASN A 368 11.24 -7.82 -19.41
N SER A 369 10.57 -7.93 -20.55
CA SER A 369 9.18 -7.50 -20.75
C SER A 369 8.29 -8.71 -21.03
N LEU A 370 7.21 -8.91 -20.26
CA LEU A 370 6.16 -9.88 -20.57
C LEU A 370 4.97 -9.15 -21.16
N VAL A 371 4.48 -9.61 -22.31
CA VAL A 371 3.37 -8.98 -23.03
C VAL A 371 2.23 -9.97 -23.29
N GLY A 372 1.05 -9.44 -23.59
CA GLY A 372 -0.14 -10.25 -23.85
C GLY A 372 -0.76 -10.88 -22.60
N VAL A 373 -0.44 -10.36 -21.42
CA VAL A 373 -0.99 -10.85 -20.15
C VAL A 373 -2.47 -10.48 -20.05
N THR A 374 -3.25 -11.44 -19.58
CA THR A 374 -4.71 -11.31 -19.41
C THR A 374 -5.09 -11.44 -17.95
N TYR A 375 -6.36 -11.24 -17.65
CA TYR A 375 -6.94 -11.45 -16.35
C TYR A 375 -7.88 -12.66 -16.43
N TYR A 376 -7.36 -13.87 -16.21
CA TYR A 376 -8.09 -15.14 -16.45
C TYR A 376 -8.69 -15.24 -17.87
N GLY A 377 -7.93 -14.83 -18.89
CA GLY A 377 -8.40 -14.77 -20.27
C GLY A 377 -9.24 -13.54 -20.61
N LEU A 378 -9.63 -12.74 -19.62
CA LEU A 378 -10.29 -11.45 -19.82
C LEU A 378 -9.26 -10.33 -20.07
N PRO A 379 -9.71 -9.19 -20.64
CA PRO A 379 -8.89 -7.99 -20.74
C PRO A 379 -8.21 -7.59 -19.42
N TYR A 380 -6.98 -7.06 -19.52
CA TYR A 380 -6.21 -6.58 -18.37
C TYR A 380 -5.54 -5.26 -18.75
N ALA A 381 -6.08 -4.14 -18.24
CA ALA A 381 -5.58 -2.80 -18.52
C ALA A 381 -4.71 -2.28 -17.35
N ASN A 382 -3.59 -2.95 -17.12
CA ASN A 382 -2.59 -2.51 -16.14
C ASN A 382 -1.19 -3.00 -16.53
N ALA A 383 -0.17 -2.29 -16.04
CA ALA A 383 1.23 -2.72 -16.08
C ALA A 383 1.86 -2.61 -14.69
N PHE A 384 2.94 -3.35 -14.49
CA PHE A 384 3.73 -3.26 -13.26
C PHE A 384 5.15 -3.83 -13.41
N TRP A 385 6.06 -3.31 -12.61
CA TRP A 385 7.36 -3.89 -12.30
C TRP A 385 7.27 -4.80 -11.06
N ASP A 386 7.66 -6.07 -11.21
CA ASP A 386 7.51 -7.07 -10.14
C ASP A 386 8.77 -7.35 -9.33
N GLY A 387 9.85 -6.60 -9.56
CA GLY A 387 11.19 -6.84 -8.99
C GLY A 387 12.14 -7.59 -9.93
N THR A 388 11.64 -8.20 -11.00
CA THR A 388 12.46 -8.98 -11.96
C THR A 388 12.16 -8.67 -13.42
N LYS A 389 10.93 -8.26 -13.72
CA LYS A 389 10.46 -7.99 -15.08
C LYS A 389 9.31 -6.99 -15.07
N MET A 390 9.10 -6.34 -16.21
CA MET A 390 7.89 -5.58 -16.49
C MET A 390 6.82 -6.52 -17.05
N VAL A 391 5.58 -6.35 -16.58
CA VAL A 391 4.43 -7.13 -17.01
C VAL A 391 3.41 -6.18 -17.61
N TYR A 392 3.06 -6.38 -18.89
CA TYR A 392 2.11 -5.55 -19.61
C TYR A 392 0.84 -6.32 -19.94
N GLY A 393 -0.28 -5.82 -19.45
CA GLY A 393 -1.60 -6.30 -19.83
C GLY A 393 -1.94 -5.98 -21.28
N ILE A 394 -2.80 -6.80 -21.87
CA ILE A 394 -3.27 -6.65 -23.27
C ILE A 394 -4.20 -5.43 -23.49
N GLY A 395 -4.56 -4.72 -22.41
CA GLY A 395 -5.56 -3.66 -22.47
C GLY A 395 -6.98 -4.21 -22.48
N ASP A 396 -7.94 -3.37 -22.83
CA ASP A 396 -9.38 -3.67 -22.94
C ASP A 396 -10.04 -2.89 -24.10
N ASP A 397 -11.36 -2.75 -24.09
CA ASP A 397 -12.09 -2.00 -25.12
C ASP A 397 -11.76 -0.49 -25.10
N GLU A 398 -11.26 0.02 -23.97
CA GLU A 398 -10.83 1.41 -23.81
C GLU A 398 -9.34 1.57 -24.08
N TYR A 399 -8.52 0.68 -23.52
CA TYR A 399 -7.06 0.77 -23.54
C TYR A 399 -6.42 -0.23 -24.53
N LYS A 400 -5.42 0.23 -25.26
CA LYS A 400 -4.45 -0.58 -25.99
C LYS A 400 -3.63 -1.43 -25.01
N PRO A 401 -2.85 -2.41 -25.50
CA PRO A 401 -1.79 -3.02 -24.69
C PRO A 401 -0.97 -1.96 -23.96
N MET A 402 -0.72 -2.17 -22.66
CA MET A 402 -0.15 -1.13 -21.80
C MET A 402 1.28 -0.72 -22.19
N SER A 403 1.98 -1.55 -22.97
CA SER A 403 3.29 -1.22 -23.53
C SER A 403 3.25 -0.22 -24.69
N ALA A 404 2.06 0.16 -25.17
CA ALA A 404 1.89 1.04 -26.34
C ALA A 404 2.41 2.46 -26.11
N ASP A 405 2.48 2.91 -24.86
CA ASP A 405 2.97 4.24 -24.50
C ASP A 405 4.42 4.18 -23.99
N THR A 406 5.24 5.13 -24.44
CA THR A 406 6.68 5.14 -24.11
C THR A 406 6.89 5.47 -22.64
N ASP A 407 6.09 6.40 -22.12
CA ASP A 407 6.18 6.87 -20.74
C ASP A 407 5.78 5.78 -19.73
N VAL A 408 4.82 4.91 -20.06
CA VAL A 408 4.41 3.73 -19.28
C VAL A 408 5.59 2.75 -19.20
N VAL A 409 6.22 2.43 -20.33
CA VAL A 409 7.40 1.55 -20.33
C VAL A 409 8.57 2.19 -19.57
N GLY A 410 8.76 3.51 -19.71
CA GLY A 410 9.75 4.29 -18.98
C GLY A 410 9.50 4.34 -17.47
N HIS A 411 8.24 4.45 -17.06
CA HIS A 411 7.78 4.42 -15.67
C HIS A 411 8.11 3.06 -15.04
N GLU A 412 7.68 1.96 -15.67
CA GLU A 412 7.90 0.61 -15.15
C GLU A 412 9.39 0.25 -15.02
N MET A 413 10.18 0.61 -16.02
CA MET A 413 11.63 0.41 -15.97
C MET A 413 12.29 1.29 -14.92
N THR A 414 11.77 2.50 -14.68
CA THR A 414 12.30 3.41 -13.65
C THR A 414 12.07 2.88 -12.24
N HIS A 415 11.00 2.14 -11.96
CA HIS A 415 10.88 1.42 -10.70
C HIS A 415 12.07 0.47 -10.44
N GLY A 416 12.56 -0.22 -11.47
CA GLY A 416 13.77 -1.04 -11.39
C GLY A 416 15.01 -0.21 -11.06
N VAL A 417 15.13 1.01 -11.61
CA VAL A 417 16.22 1.95 -11.27
C VAL A 417 16.13 2.41 -9.82
N ILE A 418 14.94 2.75 -9.34
CA ILE A 418 14.69 3.19 -7.95
C ILE A 418 15.06 2.06 -6.99
N GLU A 419 14.62 0.82 -7.26
CA GLU A 419 14.93 -0.38 -6.46
C GLU A 419 16.44 -0.60 -6.31
N HIS A 420 17.22 -0.37 -7.37
CA HIS A 420 18.67 -0.52 -7.36
C HIS A 420 19.43 0.78 -6.99
N THR A 421 18.74 1.77 -6.44
CA THR A 421 19.34 3.03 -5.97
C THR A 421 18.84 3.41 -4.58
N ALA A 422 17.82 4.27 -4.49
CA ALA A 422 17.24 4.74 -3.24
C ALA A 422 16.45 3.64 -2.51
N ASN A 423 15.95 2.65 -3.26
CA ASN A 423 15.08 1.57 -2.80
C ASN A 423 13.94 2.08 -1.92
N LEU A 424 13.24 3.11 -2.41
CA LEU A 424 12.13 3.76 -1.70
C LEU A 424 11.06 2.73 -1.34
N VAL A 425 10.72 2.65 -0.05
CA VAL A 425 9.64 1.80 0.46
C VAL A 425 8.35 2.26 -0.21
N TYR A 426 7.63 1.32 -0.82
CA TYR A 426 6.47 1.59 -1.66
C TYR A 426 5.18 1.80 -0.84
N ALA A 427 5.24 2.70 0.14
CA ALA A 427 4.12 3.07 1.01
C ALA A 427 4.23 4.53 1.48
N GLY A 428 3.10 5.21 1.68
CA GLY A 428 3.04 6.61 2.14
C GLY A 428 3.84 7.57 1.26
N GLN A 429 4.48 8.60 1.85
CA GLN A 429 5.28 9.57 1.09
C GLN A 429 6.45 8.94 0.32
N SER A 430 7.14 7.93 0.87
CA SER A 430 8.25 7.28 0.15
C SER A 430 7.76 6.51 -1.08
N GLY A 431 6.56 5.93 -1.00
CA GLY A 431 5.90 5.32 -2.17
C GLY A 431 5.44 6.36 -3.17
N ALA A 432 4.87 7.48 -2.71
CA ALA A 432 4.50 8.59 -3.60
C ALA A 432 5.71 9.22 -4.31
N LEU A 433 6.88 9.23 -3.67
CA LEU A 433 8.14 9.61 -4.32
C LEU A 433 8.60 8.58 -5.35
N ASN A 434 8.39 7.29 -5.07
CA ASN A 434 8.71 6.21 -6.01
C ASN A 434 7.91 6.41 -7.32
N GLU A 435 6.61 6.61 -7.19
CA GLU A 435 5.70 6.97 -8.29
C GLU A 435 6.12 8.27 -8.98
N ALA A 436 6.37 9.33 -8.22
CA ALA A 436 6.73 10.63 -8.79
C ALA A 436 8.03 10.59 -9.62
N LEU A 437 9.02 9.81 -9.18
CA LEU A 437 10.27 9.63 -9.92
C LEU A 437 10.04 8.77 -11.18
N ALA A 438 9.20 7.73 -11.10
CA ALA A 438 8.84 6.91 -12.24
C ALA A 438 8.09 7.71 -13.31
N ASP A 439 7.10 8.52 -12.89
CA ASP A 439 6.38 9.47 -13.73
C ASP A 439 7.33 10.50 -14.38
N TYR A 440 8.19 11.16 -13.59
CA TYR A 440 9.14 12.15 -14.11
C TYR A 440 10.05 11.57 -15.20
N PHE A 441 10.66 10.41 -14.96
CA PHE A 441 11.55 9.80 -15.94
C PHE A 441 10.80 9.20 -17.12
N GLY A 442 9.61 8.63 -16.90
CA GLY A 442 8.71 8.17 -17.97
C GLY A 442 8.47 9.28 -18.99
N ASN A 443 7.97 10.43 -18.54
CA ASN A 443 7.75 11.60 -19.39
C ASN A 443 9.05 12.17 -19.97
N ALA A 444 10.13 12.26 -19.18
CA ALA A 444 11.41 12.75 -19.68
C ALA A 444 11.96 11.89 -20.83
N ILE A 445 11.75 10.56 -20.76
CA ILE A 445 12.11 9.62 -21.82
C ILE A 445 11.19 9.80 -23.02
N ASP A 446 9.87 9.84 -22.82
CA ASP A 446 8.93 9.99 -23.94
C ASP A 446 9.19 11.28 -24.71
N VAL A 447 9.25 12.44 -24.06
CA VAL A 447 9.50 13.72 -24.77
C VAL A 447 10.87 13.76 -25.44
N THR A 448 11.86 13.01 -24.92
CA THR A 448 13.17 12.87 -25.58
C THR A 448 13.09 11.99 -26.81
N ALA A 449 12.33 10.89 -26.75
CA ALA A 449 12.17 9.94 -27.85
C ALA A 449 11.26 10.47 -28.97
N SER A 450 10.19 11.18 -28.60
CA SER A 450 9.22 11.79 -29.52
C SER A 450 9.68 13.16 -30.05
N GLY A 451 10.57 13.84 -29.32
CA GLY A 451 10.98 15.21 -29.63
C GLY A 451 9.93 16.26 -29.26
N THR A 452 8.91 15.89 -28.48
CA THR A 452 7.87 16.79 -27.99
C THR A 452 8.50 17.92 -27.15
N PRO A 453 8.23 19.19 -27.46
CA PRO A 453 8.76 20.30 -26.66
C PRO A 453 8.07 20.37 -25.30
N MET A 454 8.80 20.77 -24.25
CA MET A 454 8.24 20.92 -22.90
C MET A 454 7.05 21.89 -22.82
N SER A 455 6.97 22.86 -23.74
CA SER A 455 5.86 23.80 -23.84
C SER A 455 4.57 23.20 -24.39
N ASP A 456 4.62 21.96 -24.90
CA ASP A 456 3.43 21.24 -25.34
C ASP A 456 2.63 20.78 -24.12
N PRO A 457 1.32 21.09 -24.01
CA PRO A 457 0.48 20.60 -22.93
C PRO A 457 0.48 19.07 -22.79
N ALA A 458 0.73 18.33 -23.87
CA ALA A 458 0.82 16.87 -23.83
C ALA A 458 2.11 16.35 -23.17
N ALA A 459 3.15 17.17 -23.05
CA ALA A 459 4.48 16.74 -22.60
C ALA A 459 4.48 16.18 -21.16
N GLY A 460 3.56 16.66 -20.30
CA GLY A 460 3.42 16.20 -18.91
C GLY A 460 2.30 15.19 -18.69
N LEU A 461 1.61 14.75 -19.74
CA LEU A 461 0.57 13.72 -19.61
C LEU A 461 1.20 12.34 -19.45
N ILE A 462 0.53 11.46 -18.71
CA ILE A 462 0.98 10.09 -18.49
C ILE A 462 -0.02 9.08 -19.06
N GLY A 463 0.44 8.21 -19.96
CA GLY A 463 -0.37 7.16 -20.59
C GLY A 463 -1.41 7.70 -21.56
N GLU A 464 -1.19 8.89 -22.13
CA GLU A 464 -2.12 9.60 -22.99
C GLU A 464 -2.37 8.91 -24.34
N ASN A 465 -1.45 8.05 -24.78
CA ASN A 465 -1.55 7.31 -26.03
C ASN A 465 -2.18 5.92 -25.85
N LEU A 466 -2.52 5.52 -24.62
CA LEU A 466 -3.08 4.20 -24.33
C LEU A 466 -4.51 4.03 -24.84
N CYS A 467 -5.31 5.08 -24.88
CA CYS A 467 -6.71 4.95 -25.25
C CYS A 467 -6.85 4.68 -26.74
N ARG A 468 -7.81 3.82 -27.08
CA ARG A 468 -8.13 3.49 -28.47
C ARG A 468 -8.86 4.63 -29.18
N THR A 469 -9.66 5.38 -28.45
CA THR A 469 -10.63 6.34 -29.03
C THR A 469 -10.59 7.75 -28.42
N LYS A 470 -10.03 7.92 -27.22
CA LYS A 470 -9.98 9.22 -26.53
C LYS A 470 -8.82 10.07 -27.02
N ALA A 471 -8.99 11.38 -26.95
CA ALA A 471 -7.89 12.32 -27.10
C ALA A 471 -6.90 12.19 -25.93
N ALA A 472 -5.64 12.57 -26.16
CA ALA A 472 -4.55 12.44 -25.18
C ALA A 472 -4.92 12.96 -23.78
N ALA A 473 -5.34 14.22 -23.68
CA ALA A 473 -5.70 14.83 -22.39
C ALA A 473 -6.86 14.13 -21.65
N ASP A 474 -7.82 13.57 -22.38
CA ASP A 474 -8.95 12.84 -21.80
C ASP A 474 -8.57 11.38 -21.44
N CYS A 475 -7.52 10.86 -22.09
CA CYS A 475 -6.99 9.53 -21.86
C CYS A 475 -6.05 9.47 -20.65
N ALA A 476 -5.22 10.50 -20.48
CA ALA A 476 -4.13 10.52 -19.53
C ALA A 476 -4.56 10.08 -18.12
N LEU A 477 -3.73 9.21 -17.54
CA LEU A 477 -3.91 8.68 -16.19
C LEU A 477 -3.57 9.73 -15.14
N ARG A 478 -2.53 10.55 -15.42
CA ARG A 478 -2.04 11.66 -14.60
C ARG A 478 -1.53 12.79 -15.50
N ASP A 479 -1.38 13.98 -14.92
CA ASP A 479 -0.81 15.15 -15.58
C ASP A 479 0.16 15.83 -14.62
N LEU A 480 1.43 15.96 -15.03
CA LEU A 480 2.48 16.62 -14.26
C LEU A 480 2.32 18.15 -14.24
N ASN A 481 1.44 18.71 -15.08
CA ASN A 481 1.10 20.13 -15.11
C ASN A 481 -0.17 20.47 -14.31
N ASP A 482 -0.70 19.54 -13.50
CA ASP A 482 -1.97 19.70 -12.77
C ASP A 482 -1.94 20.76 -11.66
N GLY A 483 -0.75 21.28 -11.31
CA GLY A 483 -0.54 22.27 -10.26
C GLY A 483 -0.84 21.72 -8.86
N ALA A 484 -0.74 20.41 -8.64
CA ALA A 484 -1.03 19.78 -7.37
C ALA A 484 -0.11 20.30 -6.26
N THR A 485 -0.70 20.70 -5.13
CA THR A 485 0.07 21.19 -3.98
C THR A 485 -0.24 20.39 -2.74
N THR A 486 0.69 20.35 -1.79
CA THR A 486 0.47 19.73 -0.47
C THR A 486 -0.81 20.23 0.21
N SER A 487 -1.05 21.54 0.22
CA SER A 487 -2.23 22.14 0.89
C SER A 487 -3.57 21.90 0.19
N LYS A 488 -3.57 21.69 -1.14
CA LYS A 488 -4.80 21.59 -1.95
C LYS A 488 -5.04 20.23 -2.58
N SER A 489 -4.05 19.36 -2.61
CA SER A 489 -4.11 18.10 -3.36
C SER A 489 -3.76 16.90 -2.52
N PHE A 490 -3.03 17.06 -1.41
CA PHE A 490 -2.73 15.92 -0.54
C PHE A 490 -4.00 15.23 -0.03
N LEU A 491 -4.00 13.89 -0.14
CA LEU A 491 -5.02 12.99 0.35
C LEU A 491 -4.39 12.07 1.39
N GLY A 492 -4.76 12.29 2.65
CA GLY A 492 -4.39 11.41 3.75
C GLY A 492 -5.27 10.15 3.73
N VAL A 493 -4.65 8.99 3.49
CA VAL A 493 -5.34 7.70 3.38
C VAL A 493 -4.54 6.62 4.11
N SER A 494 -5.21 5.52 4.47
CA SER A 494 -4.56 4.38 5.12
C SER A 494 -3.72 3.56 4.11
N PHE A 495 -2.82 2.68 4.60
CA PHE A 495 -2.10 1.76 3.72
C PHE A 495 -2.99 0.74 2.99
N ALA A 496 -4.26 0.60 3.40
CA ALA A 496 -5.24 -0.21 2.66
C ALA A 496 -5.69 0.48 1.37
N THR A 497 -5.63 1.82 1.30
CA THR A 497 -5.98 2.60 0.11
C THR A 497 -4.69 3.01 -0.60
N ASP A 498 -4.42 2.40 -1.75
CA ASP A 498 -3.30 2.78 -2.61
C ASP A 498 -1.94 2.85 -1.88
N ASN A 499 -1.67 1.90 -0.97
CA ASN A 499 -0.48 1.89 -0.12
C ASN A 499 -0.23 3.20 0.66
N GLY A 500 -1.27 3.95 1.03
CA GLY A 500 -1.11 5.27 1.63
C GLY A 500 -1.10 6.40 0.61
N GLY A 501 -1.74 6.20 -0.55
CA GLY A 501 -1.93 7.20 -1.59
C GLY A 501 -0.67 7.44 -2.42
N VAL A 502 0.04 6.38 -2.82
CA VAL A 502 1.29 6.50 -3.58
C VAL A 502 1.07 7.15 -4.94
N HIS A 503 0.04 6.75 -5.70
CA HIS A 503 -0.30 7.39 -6.97
C HIS A 503 -1.11 8.68 -6.76
N LEU A 504 -1.92 8.72 -5.69
CA LEU A 504 -2.81 9.86 -5.40
C LEU A 504 -2.04 11.14 -5.05
N ASN A 505 -0.86 10.98 -4.45
CA ASN A 505 -0.05 12.09 -3.98
C ASN A 505 1.22 12.31 -4.83
N SER A 506 1.48 11.48 -5.87
CA SER A 506 2.73 11.55 -6.66
C SER A 506 2.88 12.86 -7.44
N THR A 507 1.80 13.38 -8.04
CA THR A 507 1.83 14.59 -8.88
C THR A 507 2.26 15.85 -8.12
N ILE A 508 2.14 15.85 -6.79
CA ILE A 508 2.66 16.94 -5.95
C ILE A 508 4.19 17.05 -6.10
N PHE A 509 4.90 15.92 -6.10
CA PHE A 509 6.36 15.91 -6.21
C PHE A 509 6.82 15.87 -7.66
N SER A 510 6.19 15.05 -8.52
CA SER A 510 6.58 14.98 -9.94
C SER A 510 6.27 16.27 -10.68
N GLY A 511 5.18 16.98 -10.36
CA GLY A 511 4.92 18.32 -10.89
C GLY A 511 6.02 19.32 -10.53
N ALA A 512 6.52 19.31 -9.29
CA ALA A 512 7.64 20.16 -8.88
C ALA A 512 8.94 19.83 -9.65
N LEU A 513 9.18 18.54 -9.96
CA LEU A 513 10.30 18.14 -10.80
C LEU A 513 10.10 18.54 -12.26
N TRP A 514 8.86 18.48 -12.75
CA TRP A 514 8.50 18.83 -14.11
C TRP A 514 8.63 20.33 -14.38
N ASP A 515 8.13 21.18 -13.49
CA ASP A 515 8.36 22.63 -13.47
C ASP A 515 9.87 22.95 -13.48
N MET A 516 10.65 22.23 -12.67
CA MET A 516 12.10 22.38 -12.64
C MET A 516 12.73 22.02 -14.00
N ARG A 517 12.22 20.98 -14.67
CA ARG A 517 12.71 20.53 -15.98
C ARG A 517 12.38 21.52 -17.09
N GLU A 518 11.19 22.12 -17.05
CA GLU A 518 10.80 23.17 -17.98
C GLU A 518 11.74 24.38 -17.86
N ASP A 519 11.98 24.86 -16.63
CA ASP A 519 12.78 26.06 -16.39
C ASP A 519 14.30 25.85 -16.58
N LEU A 520 14.83 24.66 -16.29
CA LEU A 520 16.27 24.37 -16.37
C LEU A 520 16.70 23.67 -17.67
N GLY A 521 15.75 23.09 -18.39
CA GLY A 521 15.98 22.17 -19.49
C GLY A 521 16.39 20.75 -19.03
N GLY A 522 15.96 19.74 -19.79
CA GLY A 522 16.17 18.32 -19.48
C GLY A 522 17.62 17.93 -19.22
N ALA A 523 18.58 18.48 -19.97
CA ALA A 523 20.00 18.12 -19.83
C ALA A 523 20.58 18.38 -18.43
N LEU A 524 20.11 19.43 -17.73
CA LEU A 524 20.52 19.70 -16.36
C LEU A 524 19.56 19.08 -15.35
N ALA A 525 18.26 19.23 -15.54
CA ALA A 525 17.24 18.71 -14.62
C ALA A 525 17.34 17.19 -14.45
N ASP A 526 17.43 16.43 -15.55
CA ASP A 526 17.48 14.96 -15.53
C ASP A 526 18.72 14.46 -14.75
N LYS A 527 19.86 15.17 -14.86
CA LYS A 527 21.08 14.86 -14.09
C LYS A 527 20.92 15.19 -12.60
N ILE A 528 20.24 16.29 -12.27
CA ILE A 528 19.96 16.67 -10.87
C ILE A 528 19.08 15.59 -10.23
N VAL A 529 17.96 15.23 -10.86
CA VAL A 529 17.02 14.23 -10.35
C VAL A 529 17.71 12.87 -10.22
N TYR A 530 18.43 12.44 -11.26
CA TYR A 530 19.13 11.16 -11.23
C TYR A 530 20.19 11.11 -10.13
N LYS A 531 20.97 12.20 -9.95
CA LYS A 531 21.96 12.27 -8.88
C LYS A 531 21.30 12.25 -7.50
N ALA A 532 20.16 12.91 -7.34
CA ALA A 532 19.41 12.89 -6.07
C ALA A 532 18.95 11.48 -5.69
N VAL A 533 18.28 10.76 -6.60
CA VAL A 533 17.81 9.39 -6.32
C VAL A 533 18.98 8.41 -6.16
N SER A 534 20.04 8.54 -6.97
CA SER A 534 21.17 7.59 -6.96
C SER A 534 22.17 7.80 -5.82
N GLU A 535 22.35 9.02 -5.32
CA GLU A 535 23.43 9.35 -4.36
C GLU A 535 22.98 10.03 -3.05
N TYR A 536 21.72 10.44 -2.94
CA TYR A 536 21.23 11.17 -1.77
C TYR A 536 20.07 10.46 -1.09
N MET A 537 19.08 10.03 -1.87
CA MET A 537 17.84 9.49 -1.31
C MET A 537 18.03 8.10 -0.68
N THR A 538 17.28 7.85 0.39
CA THR A 538 17.25 6.57 1.12
C THR A 538 15.82 6.04 1.29
N PRO A 539 15.62 4.75 1.69
CA PRO A 539 14.35 4.07 1.52
C PRO A 539 13.12 4.71 2.18
N LEU A 540 13.32 5.51 3.21
CA LEU A 540 12.26 6.10 4.04
C LEU A 540 12.08 7.61 3.84
N ASP A 541 12.83 8.21 2.91
CA ASP A 541 12.74 9.64 2.62
C ASP A 541 11.30 10.03 2.27
N GLY A 542 10.83 11.16 2.82
CA GLY A 542 9.59 11.83 2.43
C GLY A 542 9.85 13.03 1.53
N PHE A 543 8.80 13.80 1.22
CA PHE A 543 8.85 14.92 0.28
C PHE A 543 9.89 15.98 0.69
N THR A 544 10.03 16.25 1.99
CA THR A 544 10.97 17.26 2.49
C THR A 544 12.42 16.78 2.37
N GLU A 545 12.70 15.52 2.69
CA GLU A 545 14.02 14.89 2.54
C GLU A 545 14.41 14.84 1.06
N ALA A 546 13.49 14.42 0.19
CA ALA A 546 13.70 14.34 -1.25
C ALA A 546 13.95 15.73 -1.88
N ARG A 547 13.23 16.76 -1.45
CA ARG A 547 13.54 18.16 -1.82
C ARG A 547 14.97 18.54 -1.41
N GLY A 548 15.37 18.18 -0.18
CA GLY A 548 16.74 18.39 0.31
C GLY A 548 17.77 17.70 -0.58
N ALA A 549 17.53 16.44 -0.95
CA ALA A 549 18.35 15.66 -1.86
C ALA A 549 18.51 16.32 -3.24
N VAL A 550 17.41 16.82 -3.83
CA VAL A 550 17.42 17.49 -5.14
C VAL A 550 18.21 18.81 -5.10
N LEU A 551 18.01 19.62 -4.06
CA LEU A 551 18.77 20.87 -3.86
C LEU A 551 20.28 20.59 -3.68
N ALA A 552 20.63 19.58 -2.89
CA ALA A 552 22.01 19.17 -2.66
C ALA A 552 22.67 18.61 -3.93
N ALA A 553 21.94 17.81 -4.71
CA ALA A 553 22.39 17.30 -6.00
C ALA A 553 22.64 18.43 -7.01
N ALA A 554 21.75 19.42 -7.10
CA ALA A 554 21.93 20.60 -7.95
C ALA A 554 23.21 21.37 -7.61
N LYS A 555 23.44 21.61 -6.32
CA LYS A 555 24.65 22.26 -5.84
C LYS A 555 25.91 21.44 -6.15
N ALA A 556 25.86 20.12 -5.95
CA ALA A 556 26.98 19.23 -6.24
C ALA A 556 27.35 19.17 -7.73
N LEU A 557 26.37 19.35 -8.62
CA LEU A 557 26.57 19.46 -10.08
C LEU A 557 27.05 20.85 -10.53
N GLY A 558 27.22 21.80 -9.60
CA GLY A 558 27.70 23.15 -9.90
C GLY A 558 26.62 24.07 -10.49
N ALA A 559 25.33 23.80 -10.22
CA ALA A 559 24.26 24.70 -10.61
C ALA A 559 24.51 26.11 -10.05
N THR A 560 24.33 27.13 -10.89
CA THR A 560 24.46 28.53 -10.50
C THR A 560 23.45 28.92 -9.43
N SER A 561 23.68 30.03 -8.73
CA SER A 561 22.71 30.53 -7.72
C SER A 561 21.32 30.77 -8.30
N ALA A 562 21.23 31.21 -9.56
CA ALA A 562 19.94 31.38 -10.24
C ALA A 562 19.24 30.04 -10.46
N GLN A 563 19.97 29.02 -10.94
CA GLN A 563 19.43 27.67 -11.15
C GLN A 563 19.02 27.01 -9.82
N GLN A 564 19.82 27.14 -8.76
CA GLN A 564 19.44 26.64 -7.42
C GLN A 564 18.18 27.33 -6.89
N ASN A 565 18.02 28.63 -7.15
CA ASN A 565 16.78 29.34 -6.81
C ASN A 565 15.59 28.84 -7.63
N THR A 566 15.78 28.46 -8.89
CA THR A 566 14.75 27.79 -9.69
C THR A 566 14.32 26.48 -9.05
N VAL A 567 15.25 25.58 -8.74
CA VAL A 567 14.95 24.31 -8.04
C VAL A 567 14.13 24.58 -6.78
N LYS A 568 14.56 25.55 -5.95
CA LYS A 568 13.83 25.91 -4.72
C LYS A 568 12.42 26.43 -4.98
N ARG A 569 12.22 27.23 -6.04
CA ARG A 569 10.92 27.81 -6.39
C ARG A 569 9.94 26.72 -6.84
N SER A 570 10.38 25.75 -7.65
CA SER A 570 9.51 24.66 -8.12
C SER A 570 8.92 23.88 -6.93
N PHE A 571 9.74 23.46 -5.96
CA PHE A 571 9.21 22.79 -4.75
C PHE A 571 8.34 23.71 -3.87
N ASN A 572 8.66 25.00 -3.76
CA ASN A 572 7.83 25.95 -3.01
C ASN A 572 6.44 26.13 -3.64
N ALA A 573 6.35 26.16 -4.98
CA ALA A 573 5.08 26.31 -5.69
C ALA A 573 4.11 25.15 -5.40
N HIS A 574 4.65 23.94 -5.25
CA HIS A 574 3.89 22.75 -4.87
C HIS A 574 3.69 22.59 -3.35
N GLY A 575 4.13 23.57 -2.55
CA GLY A 575 3.95 23.56 -1.09
C GLY A 575 4.79 22.50 -0.36
N ILE A 576 5.81 21.93 -1.01
CA ILE A 576 6.73 20.97 -0.40
C ILE A 576 7.74 21.74 0.43
N VAL A 577 7.34 22.16 1.63
CA VAL A 577 8.17 22.91 2.58
C VAL A 577 8.19 22.18 3.91
N PRO A 578 9.18 22.42 4.79
CA PRO A 578 9.14 21.87 6.14
C PRO A 578 7.80 22.17 6.83
N ASP A 579 7.25 21.19 7.54
CA ASP A 579 6.01 21.28 8.32
C ASP A 579 4.73 21.58 7.52
N TRP A 580 4.71 21.30 6.21
CA TRP A 580 3.52 21.54 5.38
C TRP A 580 2.27 20.80 5.89
N GLU A 581 2.43 19.67 6.57
CA GLU A 581 1.35 18.85 7.10
C GLU A 581 0.55 19.57 8.19
N GLN A 582 1.16 20.55 8.87
CA GLN A 582 0.50 21.36 9.88
C GLN A 582 -0.49 22.37 9.28
N ALA A 583 -0.44 22.59 7.96
CA ALA A 583 -1.32 23.51 7.25
C ALA A 583 -2.61 22.85 6.71
N LEU A 584 -2.81 21.54 6.97
CA LEU A 584 -4.00 20.82 6.54
C LEU A 584 -5.19 21.18 7.44
N GLY A 585 -6.17 21.90 6.90
CA GLY A 585 -7.39 22.28 7.63
C GLY A 585 -8.32 21.08 7.89
N ILE A 586 -8.95 21.05 9.07
CA ILE A 586 -9.94 20.03 9.47
C ILE A 586 -11.25 20.69 9.97
N ASP A 587 -12.38 20.01 9.78
CA ASP A 587 -13.74 20.46 10.14
C ASP A 587 -14.37 19.68 11.32
N THR A 588 -13.55 18.91 12.05
CA THR A 588 -13.97 17.98 13.11
C THR A 588 -13.31 18.30 14.45
N ASP A 589 -13.95 17.83 15.53
CA ASP A 589 -13.38 17.91 16.87
C ASP A 589 -12.50 16.67 17.13
N THR A 590 -11.21 16.88 17.40
CA THR A 590 -10.29 15.80 17.74
C THR A 590 -10.46 15.35 19.19
N LEU A 591 -10.75 14.07 19.40
CA LEU A 591 -10.81 13.44 20.73
C LEU A 591 -9.45 12.88 21.16
N PHE A 592 -8.69 12.30 20.21
CA PHE A 592 -7.41 11.68 20.51
C PHE A 592 -6.52 11.61 19.27
N GLY A 593 -5.43 12.37 19.25
CA GLY A 593 -4.57 12.50 18.07
C GLY A 593 -3.44 11.47 17.99
N LYS A 594 -2.91 11.28 16.76
CA LYS A 594 -1.75 10.44 16.42
C LYS A 594 -1.85 9.03 17.01
N LEU A 595 -2.88 8.28 16.61
CA LEU A 595 -3.07 6.94 17.17
C LEU A 595 -1.91 6.00 16.85
N ASN A 596 -1.25 6.17 15.70
CA ASN A 596 -0.13 5.35 15.25
C ASN A 596 -0.45 3.85 15.26
N THR A 597 -1.67 3.49 14.88
CA THR A 597 -2.14 2.10 14.84
C THR A 597 -2.52 1.68 13.43
N THR A 598 -2.18 0.45 13.09
CA THR A 598 -2.71 -0.27 11.93
C THR A 598 -3.94 -1.09 12.36
N ASP A 599 -4.96 -1.25 11.50
CA ASP A 599 -6.12 -2.16 11.64
C ASP A 599 -6.62 -2.43 13.08
N SER A 600 -6.96 -1.38 13.83
CA SER A 600 -7.38 -1.52 15.23
C SER A 600 -8.74 -0.91 15.57
N GLY A 601 -9.43 -0.28 14.62
CA GLY A 601 -10.80 0.24 14.76
C GLY A 601 -11.07 1.13 15.99
N VAL A 602 -12.36 1.46 16.19
CA VAL A 602 -12.84 2.23 17.35
C VAL A 602 -14.14 1.63 17.87
N GLY A 603 -14.43 1.89 19.15
CA GLY A 603 -15.70 1.51 19.77
C GLY A 603 -16.34 2.69 20.48
N ALA A 604 -17.67 2.69 20.57
CA ALA A 604 -18.42 3.71 21.30
C ALA A 604 -19.68 3.13 21.95
N GLY A 605 -20.05 3.68 23.11
CA GLY A 605 -21.23 3.28 23.86
C GLY A 605 -21.34 4.00 25.21
N GLY A 606 -22.57 4.30 25.64
CA GLY A 606 -22.81 4.93 26.96
C GLY A 606 -22.08 6.28 27.19
N GLY A 607 -21.84 7.04 26.12
CA GLY A 607 -21.09 8.31 26.17
C GLY A 607 -19.56 8.16 26.27
N TRP A 608 -19.04 6.95 26.07
CA TRP A 608 -17.60 6.65 26.03
C TRP A 608 -17.18 6.22 24.63
N TRP A 609 -15.93 6.52 24.29
CA TRP A 609 -15.22 5.92 23.17
C TRP A 609 -14.06 5.06 23.66
N THR A 610 -13.63 4.12 22.83
CA THR A 610 -12.41 3.34 23.01
C THR A 610 -11.63 3.26 21.71
N ALA A 611 -10.32 3.43 21.80
CA ALA A 611 -9.41 3.32 20.66
C ALA A 611 -8.08 2.75 21.13
N SER A 612 -7.39 2.05 20.25
CA SER A 612 -6.01 1.66 20.49
C SER A 612 -5.07 2.79 20.08
N LYS A 613 -3.96 2.93 20.80
CA LYS A 613 -2.92 3.89 20.47
C LYS A 613 -1.55 3.32 20.81
N SER A 614 -0.59 3.55 19.93
CA SER A 614 0.84 3.44 20.24
C SER A 614 1.37 4.78 20.77
N ASN A 615 2.51 4.78 21.45
CA ASN A 615 3.14 6.04 21.84
C ASN A 615 3.51 6.90 20.61
N ASP A 616 3.91 8.15 20.83
CA ASP A 616 4.04 9.14 19.75
C ASP A 616 5.08 8.72 18.68
N ASP A 617 6.09 7.93 19.04
CA ASP A 617 7.10 7.38 18.11
C ASP A 617 6.75 5.97 17.57
N GLY A 618 5.58 5.42 17.93
CA GLY A 618 5.07 4.15 17.43
C GLY A 618 5.79 2.90 17.96
N SER A 619 6.68 3.02 18.94
CA SER A 619 7.53 1.91 19.43
C SER A 619 6.86 0.98 20.42
N GLU A 620 5.85 1.45 21.14
CA GLU A 620 5.14 0.63 22.10
C GLU A 620 4.03 -0.17 21.41
N PRO A 621 3.88 -1.48 21.73
CA PRO A 621 2.67 -2.22 21.40
C PRO A 621 1.42 -1.47 21.84
N TYR A 622 0.33 -1.64 21.10
CA TYR A 622 -0.83 -0.78 21.29
C TYR A 622 -1.44 -0.98 22.67
N SER A 623 -1.79 0.13 23.30
CA SER A 623 -2.63 0.14 24.49
C SER A 623 -4.04 0.61 24.15
N VAL A 624 -5.04 0.08 24.85
CA VAL A 624 -6.43 0.51 24.71
C VAL A 624 -6.69 1.68 25.65
N TYR A 625 -7.18 2.76 25.08
CA TYR A 625 -7.62 3.96 25.78
C TYR A 625 -9.14 4.03 25.79
N ALA A 626 -9.69 4.63 26.84
CA ALA A 626 -11.10 5.02 26.91
C ALA A 626 -11.22 6.50 27.28
N GLY A 627 -12.11 7.21 26.60
CA GLY A 627 -12.41 8.62 26.88
C GLY A 627 -13.88 8.93 26.72
N ARG A 628 -14.26 10.18 26.99
CA ARG A 628 -15.65 10.64 26.87
C ARG A 628 -15.89 11.20 25.46
N LEU A 629 -17.05 10.90 24.89
CA LEU A 629 -17.45 11.38 23.56
C LEU A 629 -17.68 12.90 23.51
N ASP A 630 -17.94 13.54 24.66
CA ASP A 630 -18.03 14.99 24.78
C ASP A 630 -16.65 15.69 24.91
N GLY A 631 -15.56 14.93 24.78
CA GLY A 631 -14.19 15.42 24.90
C GLY A 631 -13.78 15.86 26.31
N LYS A 632 -14.65 15.71 27.33
CA LYS A 632 -14.35 16.16 28.68
C LYS A 632 -13.51 15.16 29.46
N GLY A 633 -12.47 15.67 30.09
CA GLY A 633 -11.53 14.89 30.90
C GLY A 633 -10.48 14.16 30.07
N ALA A 634 -9.41 13.74 30.72
CA ALA A 634 -8.33 13.03 30.04
C ALA A 634 -8.74 11.59 29.71
N PRO A 635 -8.38 11.07 28.52
CA PRO A 635 -8.47 9.64 28.22
C PRO A 635 -7.63 8.83 29.22
N LYS A 636 -8.09 7.62 29.53
CA LYS A 636 -7.41 6.70 30.45
C LYS A 636 -7.01 5.41 29.73
N VAL A 637 -5.84 4.89 30.09
CA VAL A 637 -5.39 3.56 29.65
C VAL A 637 -6.21 2.49 30.38
N VAL A 638 -6.79 1.57 29.62
CA VAL A 638 -7.64 0.47 30.11
C VAL A 638 -6.92 -0.88 30.06
N SER A 639 -6.17 -1.13 28.99
CA SER A 639 -5.34 -2.33 28.85
C SER A 639 -4.13 -2.29 29.79
N PRO A 640 -3.47 -3.43 30.06
CA PRO A 640 -2.12 -3.40 30.59
C PRO A 640 -1.15 -2.92 29.50
N ASN A 641 0.07 -2.54 29.89
CA ASN A 641 1.21 -2.43 29.00
C ASN A 641 2.11 -3.65 29.25
N ASP A 642 1.66 -4.82 28.80
CA ASP A 642 2.35 -6.11 29.00
C ASP A 642 3.20 -6.54 27.78
N GLY A 643 3.31 -5.64 26.81
CA GLY A 643 4.03 -5.82 25.56
C GLY A 643 3.33 -6.70 24.53
N ARG A 644 2.04 -6.99 24.71
CA ARG A 644 1.14 -7.46 23.65
C ARG A 644 0.51 -6.29 22.92
N TYR A 645 0.08 -6.50 21.68
CA TYR A 645 -0.74 -5.53 20.96
C TYR A 645 -2.19 -5.70 21.40
N HIS A 646 -2.75 -4.65 22.01
CA HIS A 646 -4.15 -4.59 22.40
C HIS A 646 -4.95 -3.82 21.35
N THR A 647 -5.81 -4.52 20.61
CA THR A 647 -6.46 -3.99 19.40
C THR A 647 -7.97 -4.19 19.41
N ALA A 648 -8.66 -3.60 18.41
CA ALA A 648 -10.10 -3.73 18.19
C ALA A 648 -10.97 -3.51 19.45
N PRO A 649 -10.81 -2.41 20.20
CA PRO A 649 -11.54 -2.22 21.44
C PRO A 649 -12.99 -1.82 21.20
N ALA A 650 -13.90 -2.32 22.02
CA ALA A 650 -15.32 -1.95 22.04
C ALA A 650 -15.79 -1.62 23.46
N THR A 651 -16.82 -0.79 23.59
CA THR A 651 -17.40 -0.43 24.89
C THR A 651 -18.91 -0.20 24.84
N ASP A 652 -19.61 -0.55 25.93
CA ASP A 652 -21.00 -0.16 26.19
C ASP A 652 -21.10 1.02 27.18
N GLY A 653 -19.96 1.65 27.51
CA GLY A 653 -19.81 2.72 28.50
C GLY A 653 -19.71 2.25 29.94
N LYS A 654 -19.87 0.94 30.21
CA LYS A 654 -19.63 0.32 31.53
C LYS A 654 -18.48 -0.68 31.49
N THR A 655 -18.34 -1.39 30.39
CA THR A 655 -17.32 -2.41 30.15
C THR A 655 -16.57 -2.07 28.87
N VAL A 656 -15.26 -2.30 28.87
CA VAL A 656 -14.39 -2.27 27.68
C VAL A 656 -13.95 -3.70 27.40
N VAL A 657 -14.00 -4.09 26.14
CA VAL A 657 -13.49 -5.37 25.64
C VAL A 657 -12.50 -5.11 24.51
N TRP A 658 -11.51 -5.97 24.32
CA TRP A 658 -10.51 -5.81 23.27
C TRP A 658 -9.82 -7.15 22.98
N THR A 659 -9.12 -7.23 21.85
CA THR A 659 -8.25 -8.37 21.54
C THR A 659 -6.82 -8.11 22.00
N ALA A 660 -6.10 -9.15 22.41
CA ALA A 660 -4.69 -9.07 22.78
C ALA A 660 -3.89 -10.15 22.05
N TYR A 661 -2.94 -9.74 21.21
CA TYR A 661 -2.09 -10.66 20.46
C TYR A 661 -0.97 -11.20 21.35
N GLY A 662 -0.99 -12.51 21.59
CA GLY A 662 0.08 -13.27 22.24
C GLY A 662 0.85 -14.15 21.26
N PRO A 663 1.96 -14.76 21.70
CA PRO A 663 2.83 -15.56 20.82
C PRO A 663 2.12 -16.77 20.21
N THR A 664 1.11 -17.32 20.88
CA THR A 664 0.39 -18.53 20.46
C THR A 664 -1.13 -18.32 20.30
N SER A 665 -1.70 -17.28 20.91
CA SER A 665 -3.14 -17.01 20.90
C SER A 665 -3.46 -15.55 20.63
N VAL A 666 -4.72 -15.29 20.26
CA VAL A 666 -5.38 -14.00 20.35
C VAL A 666 -6.40 -14.11 21.47
N ASP A 667 -6.23 -13.30 22.52
CA ASP A 667 -7.13 -13.31 23.67
C ASP A 667 -8.19 -12.23 23.54
N VAL A 668 -9.44 -12.53 23.93
CA VAL A 668 -10.49 -11.55 24.17
C VAL A 668 -10.46 -11.18 25.65
N LEU A 669 -10.17 -9.92 25.94
CA LEU A 669 -10.05 -9.39 27.29
C LEU A 669 -11.19 -8.43 27.61
N SER A 670 -11.47 -8.24 28.90
CA SER A 670 -12.45 -7.27 29.37
C SER A 670 -12.04 -6.58 30.66
N ARG A 671 -12.52 -5.34 30.86
CA ARG A 671 -12.35 -4.57 32.09
C ARG A 671 -13.50 -3.56 32.24
N PRO A 672 -14.01 -3.31 33.46
CA PRO A 672 -14.96 -2.23 33.68
C PRO A 672 -14.32 -0.87 33.37
N VAL A 673 -15.07 0.03 32.74
CA VAL A 673 -14.65 1.42 32.46
C VAL A 673 -14.29 2.13 33.77
N ALA A 674 -15.01 1.88 34.86
CA ALA A 674 -14.72 2.46 36.18
C ALA A 674 -13.39 1.98 36.81
N GLY A 675 -12.71 1.00 36.22
CA GLY A 675 -11.54 0.33 36.79
C GLY A 675 -11.89 -1.00 37.45
N GLY A 676 -10.85 -1.74 37.86
CA GLY A 676 -10.97 -3.11 38.36
C GLY A 676 -10.04 -4.10 37.63
N PRO A 677 -10.12 -5.40 37.95
CA PRO A 677 -9.26 -6.42 37.34
C PRO A 677 -9.61 -6.65 35.88
N ILE A 678 -8.59 -6.94 35.08
CA ILE A 678 -8.73 -7.44 33.71
C ILE A 678 -9.14 -8.91 33.78
N LYS A 679 -10.07 -9.32 32.93
CA LYS A 679 -10.50 -10.71 32.78
C LYS A 679 -10.23 -11.19 31.36
N THR A 680 -9.56 -12.33 31.23
CA THR A 680 -9.53 -13.09 29.97
C THR A 680 -10.85 -13.81 29.82
N LEU A 681 -11.56 -13.50 28.74
CA LEU A 681 -12.83 -14.11 28.40
C LEU A 681 -12.60 -15.34 27.52
N TYR A 682 -11.81 -15.19 26.46
CA TYR A 682 -11.56 -16.24 25.49
C TYR A 682 -10.12 -16.19 24.99
N SER A 683 -9.56 -17.32 24.59
CA SER A 683 -8.27 -17.42 23.93
C SER A 683 -8.43 -18.28 22.68
N SER A 684 -8.17 -17.71 21.52
CA SER A 684 -8.22 -18.43 20.24
C SER A 684 -6.82 -18.62 19.68
N MET A 685 -6.59 -19.74 18.99
CA MET A 685 -5.38 -19.97 18.19
C MET A 685 -5.47 -19.33 16.79
N THR A 686 -6.66 -18.85 16.43
CA THR A 686 -6.96 -18.22 15.15
C THR A 686 -7.24 -16.72 15.35
N GLY A 687 -7.68 -16.03 14.30
CA GLY A 687 -7.99 -14.60 14.37
C GLY A 687 -9.32 -14.33 15.05
N VAL A 688 -9.43 -13.18 15.71
CA VAL A 688 -10.68 -12.68 16.29
C VAL A 688 -10.91 -11.24 15.82
N ALA A 689 -12.10 -10.95 15.33
CA ALA A 689 -12.52 -9.64 14.83
C ALA A 689 -13.96 -9.31 15.24
N GLY A 690 -14.44 -8.14 14.84
CA GLY A 690 -15.85 -7.76 15.02
C GLY A 690 -16.31 -7.68 16.48
N LEU A 691 -15.41 -7.37 17.42
CA LEU A 691 -15.75 -7.31 18.84
C LEU A 691 -16.85 -6.28 19.10
N ARG A 692 -17.88 -6.69 19.83
CA ARG A 692 -18.96 -5.85 20.36
C ARG A 692 -19.28 -6.24 21.79
N VAL A 693 -19.77 -5.30 22.59
CA VAL A 693 -20.19 -5.55 23.97
C VAL A 693 -21.47 -4.81 24.30
N GLU A 694 -22.40 -5.49 24.99
CA GLU A 694 -23.56 -4.87 25.60
C GLU A 694 -23.96 -5.64 26.86
N LYS A 695 -24.19 -4.93 27.98
CA LYS A 695 -24.70 -5.52 29.23
C LYS A 695 -23.88 -6.75 29.67
N ASN A 696 -22.55 -6.68 29.50
CA ASN A 696 -21.57 -7.75 29.73
C ASN A 696 -21.61 -8.95 28.77
N THR A 697 -22.45 -8.97 27.75
CA THR A 697 -22.34 -9.96 26.68
C THR A 697 -21.36 -9.45 25.63
N VAL A 698 -20.36 -10.27 25.31
CA VAL A 698 -19.37 -10.01 24.28
C VAL A 698 -19.70 -10.86 23.08
N VAL A 699 -19.68 -10.25 21.89
CA VAL A 699 -19.86 -10.93 20.61
C VAL A 699 -18.63 -10.68 19.76
N PHE A 700 -18.21 -11.68 19.00
CA PHE A 700 -17.05 -11.60 18.13
C PHE A 700 -17.19 -12.56 16.95
N GLU A 701 -16.39 -12.33 15.92
CA GLU A 701 -16.16 -13.25 14.83
C GLU A 701 -14.79 -13.91 15.03
N GLU A 702 -14.75 -15.24 14.98
CA GLU A 702 -13.52 -16.01 14.90
C GLU A 702 -13.27 -16.42 13.46
N TYR A 703 -12.04 -16.30 12.97
CA TYR A 703 -11.68 -16.64 11.60
C TYR A 703 -10.32 -17.33 11.49
N ASP A 704 -10.16 -18.22 10.51
CA ASP A 704 -8.91 -18.97 10.27
C ASP A 704 -8.36 -18.83 8.83
N ILE A 705 -7.15 -19.37 8.60
CA ILE A 705 -6.48 -19.31 7.29
C ILE A 705 -7.11 -20.19 6.22
N LEU A 706 -8.01 -21.10 6.62
CA LEU A 706 -8.74 -21.98 5.72
C LEU A 706 -10.09 -21.35 5.33
N GLY A 707 -10.37 -20.11 5.73
CA GLY A 707 -11.59 -19.40 5.41
C GLY A 707 -12.77 -19.73 6.33
N GLY A 708 -12.56 -20.49 7.41
CA GLY A 708 -13.55 -20.66 8.46
C GLY A 708 -13.89 -19.32 9.12
N ARG A 709 -15.17 -19.04 9.33
CA ARG A 709 -15.70 -17.82 9.97
C ARG A 709 -16.89 -18.17 10.85
N HIS A 710 -16.81 -17.87 12.13
CA HIS A 710 -17.83 -18.23 13.12
C HIS A 710 -18.12 -17.10 14.10
N VAL A 711 -19.39 -16.71 14.23
CA VAL A 711 -19.85 -15.75 15.23
C VAL A 711 -20.05 -16.46 16.56
N GLY A 712 -19.29 -16.01 17.55
CA GLY A 712 -19.34 -16.47 18.93
C GLY A 712 -19.80 -15.37 19.87
N TYR A 713 -20.46 -15.76 20.96
CA TYR A 713 -20.75 -14.84 22.06
C TYR A 713 -20.52 -15.48 23.42
N MET A 714 -20.25 -14.65 24.41
CA MET A 714 -20.07 -15.09 25.80
C MET A 714 -20.26 -13.97 26.82
N ARG A 715 -20.62 -14.36 28.03
CA ARG A 715 -20.62 -13.50 29.23
C ARG A 715 -19.42 -13.86 30.11
N PRO A 716 -18.98 -12.96 31.02
CA PRO A 716 -17.88 -13.22 31.94
C PRO A 716 -18.03 -14.45 32.85
N THR A 717 -19.25 -14.98 33.01
CA THR A 717 -19.53 -16.17 33.81
C THR A 717 -19.57 -17.46 33.00
N ASP A 718 -19.58 -17.36 31.67
CA ASP A 718 -19.63 -18.53 30.79
C ASP A 718 -18.25 -19.20 30.73
N LYS A 719 -18.22 -20.54 30.67
CA LYS A 719 -16.96 -21.31 30.64
C LYS A 719 -16.29 -21.36 29.27
N ALA A 720 -17.07 -21.17 28.21
CA ALA A 720 -16.64 -21.17 26.82
C ALA A 720 -17.62 -20.36 25.98
N PRO A 721 -17.20 -19.85 24.81
CA PRO A 721 -18.11 -19.19 23.89
C PRO A 721 -19.19 -20.13 23.35
N VAL A 722 -20.35 -19.55 23.09
CA VAL A 722 -21.43 -20.20 22.32
C VAL A 722 -21.33 -19.68 20.88
N PHE A 723 -21.12 -20.60 19.93
CA PHE A 723 -21.10 -20.28 18.51
C PHE A 723 -22.50 -20.44 17.92
N THR A 724 -22.97 -19.42 17.20
CA THR A 724 -24.36 -19.34 16.72
C THR A 724 -24.69 -20.40 15.68
N ASP A 725 -23.70 -20.86 14.93
CA ASP A 725 -23.81 -21.93 13.94
C ASP A 725 -23.37 -23.31 14.46
N GLY A 726 -22.87 -23.39 15.69
CA GLY A 726 -22.28 -24.61 16.26
C GLY A 726 -20.97 -25.05 15.60
N ARG A 727 -20.26 -24.14 14.90
CA ARG A 727 -19.03 -24.41 14.13
C ARG A 727 -19.18 -25.50 13.08
N LYS A 728 -20.31 -25.50 12.37
CA LYS A 728 -20.52 -26.40 11.24
C LYS A 728 -19.55 -26.06 10.12
N TRP A 729 -18.85 -27.06 9.60
CA TRP A 729 -17.85 -26.88 8.53
C TRP A 729 -18.45 -26.29 7.24
N ASN A 730 -19.73 -26.54 6.99
CA ASN A 730 -20.46 -26.07 5.81
C ASN A 730 -21.25 -24.78 6.07
N THR A 731 -21.00 -24.06 7.16
CA THR A 731 -21.69 -22.80 7.47
C THR A 731 -20.66 -21.76 7.87
N LEU A 732 -20.77 -20.56 7.30
CA LEU A 732 -19.97 -19.41 7.72
C LEU A 732 -20.89 -18.37 8.35
N THR A 733 -20.50 -17.82 9.50
CA THR A 733 -21.18 -16.71 10.16
C THR A 733 -20.19 -15.59 10.46
N ALA A 734 -20.59 -14.35 10.21
CA ALA A 734 -19.69 -13.21 10.26
C ALA A 734 -20.39 -11.87 10.56
N LEU A 735 -19.58 -10.82 10.75
CA LEU A 735 -20.02 -9.42 10.78
C LEU A 735 -21.07 -9.12 11.86
N PRO A 736 -20.80 -9.49 13.13
CA PRO A 736 -21.82 -9.42 14.18
C PRO A 736 -22.11 -7.99 14.65
N SER A 737 -23.33 -7.81 15.15
CA SER A 737 -23.75 -6.63 15.92
C SER A 737 -24.64 -7.06 17.09
N ILE A 738 -24.72 -6.23 18.14
CA ILE A 738 -25.51 -6.51 19.34
C ILE A 738 -26.25 -5.26 19.82
N SER A 739 -27.54 -5.41 20.12
CA SER A 739 -28.33 -4.39 20.81
C SER A 739 -29.54 -5.01 21.50
N GLU A 740 -29.88 -4.49 22.67
CA GLU A 740 -31.00 -4.91 23.52
C GLU A 740 -31.11 -6.43 23.71
N GLY A 741 -29.97 -7.08 23.95
CA GLY A 741 -29.90 -8.53 24.18
C GLY A 741 -30.13 -9.40 22.94
N ARG A 742 -30.00 -8.82 21.74
CA ARG A 742 -30.09 -9.55 20.46
C ARG A 742 -28.82 -9.41 19.66
N ILE A 743 -28.43 -10.49 19.00
CA ILE A 743 -27.29 -10.53 18.10
C ILE A 743 -27.80 -10.63 16.67
N ALA A 744 -27.29 -9.81 15.76
CA ALA A 744 -27.46 -9.97 14.33
C ALA A 744 -26.13 -10.33 13.67
N TYR A 745 -26.15 -11.19 12.66
CA TYR A 745 -24.96 -11.58 11.88
C TYR A 745 -25.34 -12.04 10.46
N ALA A 746 -24.38 -11.91 9.55
CA ALA A 746 -24.48 -12.50 8.21
C ALA A 746 -24.18 -14.00 8.27
N LYS A 747 -24.86 -14.78 7.43
CA LYS A 747 -24.77 -16.25 7.40
C LYS A 747 -24.77 -16.77 5.97
N LEU A 748 -23.77 -17.58 5.64
CA LEU A 748 -23.68 -18.38 4.43
C LEU A 748 -23.95 -19.84 4.80
N TYR A 749 -25.01 -20.44 4.24
CA TYR A 749 -25.48 -21.76 4.67
C TYR A 749 -26.03 -22.58 3.50
N PRO A 750 -25.98 -23.93 3.59
CA PRO A 750 -26.50 -24.80 2.55
C PRO A 750 -28.03 -24.87 2.64
N GLN A 751 -28.70 -24.78 1.50
CA GLN A 751 -30.13 -24.98 1.36
C GLN A 751 -30.44 -25.58 -0.02
N ASN A 752 -31.19 -26.68 -0.06
CA ASN A 752 -31.65 -27.32 -1.30
C ASN A 752 -30.54 -27.65 -2.32
N GLY A 753 -29.36 -28.04 -1.84
CA GLY A 753 -28.21 -28.40 -2.70
C GLY A 753 -27.40 -27.21 -3.22
N THR A 754 -27.72 -25.99 -2.81
CA THR A 754 -26.94 -24.77 -3.10
C THR A 754 -26.57 -24.04 -1.80
N TYR A 755 -25.82 -22.94 -1.89
CA TYR A 755 -25.52 -22.06 -0.76
C TYR A 755 -26.33 -20.77 -0.85
N ARG A 756 -26.79 -20.27 0.31
CA ARG A 756 -27.54 -19.02 0.42
C ARG A 756 -26.95 -18.10 1.47
N LEU A 757 -27.10 -16.80 1.24
CA LEU A 757 -26.68 -15.72 2.13
C LEU A 757 -27.90 -15.09 2.81
N GLY A 758 -27.91 -14.96 4.12
CA GLY A 758 -28.96 -14.27 4.86
C GLY A 758 -28.47 -13.63 6.14
N VAL A 759 -29.32 -12.82 6.78
CA VAL A 759 -29.06 -12.24 8.09
C VAL A 759 -29.93 -12.93 9.13
N GLU A 760 -29.32 -13.40 10.21
CA GLU A 760 -30.01 -14.09 11.30
C GLU A 760 -29.93 -13.27 12.57
N VAL A 761 -31.06 -13.17 13.28
CA VAL A 761 -31.18 -12.48 14.57
C VAL A 761 -31.41 -13.51 15.67
N VAL A 762 -30.57 -13.51 16.70
CA VAL A 762 -30.66 -14.39 17.87
C VAL A 762 -31.06 -13.58 19.10
N ASP A 763 -32.18 -13.95 19.72
CA ASP A 763 -32.59 -13.38 21.00
C ASP A 763 -31.97 -14.18 22.16
N LEU A 764 -31.07 -13.54 22.91
CA LEU A 764 -30.27 -14.20 23.95
C LEU A 764 -31.10 -14.63 25.17
N SER A 765 -32.28 -14.05 25.38
CA SER A 765 -33.16 -14.41 26.49
C SER A 765 -33.92 -15.71 26.23
N THR A 766 -34.23 -15.98 24.97
CA THR A 766 -35.02 -17.15 24.56
C THR A 766 -34.18 -18.22 23.85
N GLY A 767 -32.99 -17.87 23.36
CA GLY A 767 -32.18 -18.71 22.48
C GLY A 767 -32.76 -18.88 21.08
N LYS A 768 -33.85 -18.18 20.74
CA LYS A 768 -34.52 -18.30 19.44
C LYS A 768 -33.74 -17.52 18.38
N ALA A 769 -33.39 -18.21 17.29
CA ALA A 769 -32.86 -17.61 16.08
C ALA A 769 -33.97 -17.41 15.04
N VAL A 770 -33.96 -16.28 14.34
CA VAL A 770 -34.88 -15.98 13.24
C VAL A 770 -34.09 -15.44 12.05
N MET A 771 -34.28 -16.08 10.89
CA MET A 771 -33.75 -15.60 9.61
C MET A 771 -34.64 -14.45 9.12
N THR A 772 -34.03 -13.35 8.68
CA THR A 772 -34.78 -12.24 8.07
C THR A 772 -35.38 -12.65 6.74
N GLU A 773 -36.57 -12.12 6.43
CA GLU A 773 -37.18 -12.20 5.11
C GLU A 773 -36.23 -11.61 4.07
N GLN A 774 -35.89 -12.40 3.06
CA GLN A 774 -35.09 -11.99 1.91
C GLN A 774 -35.98 -11.29 0.89
N LEU A 775 -35.58 -10.09 0.47
CA LEU A 775 -36.20 -9.40 -0.67
C LEU A 775 -35.64 -9.93 -2.00
N ASP A 776 -34.32 -10.09 -2.06
CA ASP A 776 -33.56 -10.62 -3.20
C ASP A 776 -32.54 -11.66 -2.71
N GLU A 777 -31.87 -12.33 -3.65
CA GLU A 777 -30.82 -13.31 -3.32
C GLU A 777 -29.42 -12.69 -3.47
N PRO A 778 -28.83 -12.17 -2.37
CA PRO A 778 -27.56 -11.46 -2.46
C PRO A 778 -26.41 -12.39 -2.87
N THR A 779 -25.43 -11.78 -3.51
CA THR A 779 -24.13 -12.35 -3.88
C THR A 779 -23.10 -12.15 -2.76
N GLY A 780 -23.23 -11.04 -2.03
CA GLY A 780 -22.42 -10.66 -0.87
C GLY A 780 -23.21 -9.98 0.24
N LEU A 781 -22.75 -10.14 1.49
CA LEU A 781 -23.27 -9.45 2.67
C LEU A 781 -22.14 -8.70 3.39
N GLY A 782 -22.36 -7.42 3.70
CA GLY A 782 -21.45 -6.59 4.49
C GLY A 782 -21.90 -6.43 5.95
N GLN A 783 -21.30 -5.46 6.64
CA GLN A 783 -21.45 -5.28 8.09
C GLN A 783 -22.92 -5.16 8.53
N THR A 784 -23.30 -5.88 9.59
CA THR A 784 -24.63 -5.75 10.21
C THR A 784 -24.65 -4.67 11.30
N GLY A 785 -25.82 -4.11 11.55
CA GLY A 785 -26.12 -3.22 12.67
C GLY A 785 -27.51 -3.48 13.22
N ILE A 786 -27.73 -3.20 14.49
CA ILE A 786 -29.00 -3.50 15.17
C ILE A 786 -29.32 -2.41 16.19
N ASN A 787 -30.60 -2.05 16.31
CA ASN A 787 -31.11 -1.20 17.38
C ASN A 787 -32.32 -1.83 18.06
N GLY A 788 -33.04 -1.07 18.90
CA GLY A 788 -34.19 -1.59 19.64
C GLY A 788 -35.39 -2.02 18.78
N LYS A 789 -35.40 -1.73 17.47
CA LYS A 789 -36.55 -1.96 16.58
C LYS A 789 -36.21 -2.81 15.36
N ASN A 790 -35.06 -2.59 14.74
CA ASN A 790 -34.69 -3.16 13.44
C ASN A 790 -33.25 -3.68 13.44
N VAL A 791 -33.01 -4.62 12.54
CA VAL A 791 -31.67 -5.02 12.07
C VAL A 791 -31.42 -4.41 10.69
N PHE A 792 -30.18 -4.01 10.43
CA PHE A 792 -29.70 -3.40 9.21
C PHE A 792 -28.46 -4.12 8.69
N TRP A 793 -28.28 -4.17 7.38
CA TRP A 793 -27.08 -4.73 6.77
C TRP A 793 -26.81 -4.16 5.38
N LEU A 794 -25.58 -4.33 4.94
CA LEU A 794 -25.17 -4.09 3.56
C LEU A 794 -25.36 -5.38 2.76
N ALA A 795 -25.93 -5.29 1.56
CA ALA A 795 -26.09 -6.40 0.64
C ALA A 795 -25.63 -5.99 -0.76
N ASP A 796 -24.88 -6.86 -1.42
CA ASP A 796 -24.61 -6.82 -2.85
C ASP A 796 -25.57 -7.81 -3.50
N THR A 797 -26.39 -7.36 -4.45
CA THR A 797 -27.31 -8.21 -5.21
C THR A 797 -26.96 -8.28 -6.71
N ASP A 798 -25.94 -7.56 -7.15
CA ASP A 798 -25.43 -7.54 -8.52
C ASP A 798 -23.90 -7.37 -8.54
N GLU A 799 -23.18 -8.49 -8.60
CA GLU A 799 -21.71 -8.50 -8.69
C GLU A 799 -21.18 -7.71 -9.90
N SER A 800 -21.99 -7.42 -10.92
CA SER A 800 -21.54 -6.77 -12.16
C SER A 800 -21.47 -5.24 -12.08
N ASP A 801 -21.96 -4.62 -11.02
CA ASP A 801 -22.13 -3.16 -10.95
C ASP A 801 -20.95 -2.40 -10.30
N GLY A 802 -19.90 -3.12 -9.93
CA GLY A 802 -18.69 -2.55 -9.34
C GLY A 802 -18.72 -2.45 -7.82
N GLY A 803 -19.54 -3.28 -7.16
CA GLY A 803 -19.62 -3.39 -5.70
C GLY A 803 -20.53 -2.34 -5.07
N LEU A 804 -21.54 -1.87 -5.80
CA LEU A 804 -22.58 -1.06 -5.20
C LEU A 804 -23.35 -1.91 -4.20
N MET A 805 -23.74 -1.29 -3.09
CA MET A 805 -24.37 -1.98 -1.98
C MET A 805 -25.73 -1.37 -1.68
N SER A 806 -26.72 -2.25 -1.55
CA SER A 806 -27.98 -1.94 -0.92
C SER A 806 -27.82 -1.90 0.60
N VAL A 807 -28.51 -0.95 1.24
CA VAL A 807 -28.73 -0.94 2.68
C VAL A 807 -30.13 -1.48 2.93
N ILE A 808 -30.23 -2.60 3.63
CA ILE A 808 -31.49 -3.28 3.91
C ILE A 808 -31.80 -3.21 5.40
N SER A 809 -33.08 -3.10 5.75
CA SER A 809 -33.59 -3.15 7.12
C SER A 809 -34.65 -4.23 7.24
N SER A 810 -34.75 -4.89 8.39
CA SER A 810 -35.84 -5.80 8.74
C SER A 810 -36.23 -5.65 10.21
N GLY A 811 -37.47 -6.01 10.55
CA GLY A 811 -37.89 -6.12 11.93
C GLY A 811 -37.12 -7.20 12.67
N LEU A 812 -37.02 -7.10 14.00
CA LEU A 812 -36.29 -8.08 14.83
C LEU A 812 -36.96 -9.48 14.86
N ASP A 813 -38.20 -9.58 14.42
CA ASP A 813 -38.92 -10.85 14.19
C ASP A 813 -38.68 -11.43 12.78
N GLY A 814 -37.77 -10.81 12.01
CA GLY A 814 -37.38 -11.19 10.66
C GLY A 814 -38.39 -10.81 9.58
N ARG A 815 -39.38 -9.95 9.88
CA ARG A 815 -40.43 -9.57 8.92
C ARG A 815 -40.40 -8.09 8.58
N GLY A 816 -41.08 -7.73 7.49
CA GLY A 816 -41.22 -6.34 7.07
C GLY A 816 -39.91 -5.78 6.54
N THR A 817 -39.15 -6.61 5.83
CA THR A 817 -37.89 -6.20 5.23
C THR A 817 -38.14 -5.12 4.17
N PHE A 818 -37.33 -4.07 4.17
CA PHE A 818 -37.37 -3.01 3.16
C PHE A 818 -35.97 -2.46 2.85
N ILE A 819 -35.83 -1.89 1.65
CA ILE A 819 -34.58 -1.31 1.18
C ILE A 819 -34.50 0.16 1.63
N VAL A 820 -33.55 0.47 2.52
CA VAL A 820 -33.25 1.82 3.02
C VAL A 820 -32.56 2.64 1.92
N SER A 821 -31.60 2.03 1.23
CA SER A 821 -30.90 2.58 0.06
C SER A 821 -30.66 1.45 -0.92
N SER A 822 -30.99 1.63 -2.19
CA SER A 822 -30.90 0.58 -3.22
C SER A 822 -29.66 0.80 -4.08
N GLU A 823 -28.93 -0.27 -4.38
CA GLU A 823 -27.81 -0.23 -5.34
C GLU A 823 -28.24 0.08 -6.78
N HIS A 824 -29.46 -0.32 -7.16
CA HIS A 824 -30.00 -0.07 -8.51
C HIS A 824 -30.48 1.38 -8.73
N LYS A 825 -30.27 2.29 -7.76
CA LYS A 825 -30.67 3.70 -7.87
C LYS A 825 -29.46 4.61 -8.10
N PRO A 826 -29.62 5.69 -8.88
CA PRO A 826 -28.56 6.68 -9.04
C PRO A 826 -28.04 7.22 -7.70
N GLY A 827 -26.72 7.26 -7.56
CA GLY A 827 -26.07 7.71 -6.33
C GLY A 827 -26.08 6.67 -5.21
N ALA A 828 -26.21 5.38 -5.56
CA ALA A 828 -25.87 4.27 -4.68
C ALA A 828 -24.43 4.35 -4.17
N PHE A 829 -24.14 3.63 -3.09
CA PHE A 829 -22.85 3.66 -2.42
C PHE A 829 -22.09 2.37 -2.67
N ILE A 830 -20.77 2.48 -2.78
CA ILE A 830 -19.87 1.36 -2.52
C ILE A 830 -19.58 1.42 -1.01
N ALA A 831 -20.46 0.78 -0.23
CA ALA A 831 -20.41 0.83 1.23
C ALA A 831 -19.58 -0.31 1.81
N SER A 832 -18.66 -0.01 2.73
CA SER A 832 -17.73 -1.00 3.29
C SER A 832 -17.92 -1.26 4.79
N ASP A 833 -18.55 -0.33 5.52
CA ASP A 833 -18.80 -0.47 6.95
C ASP A 833 -20.11 0.22 7.36
N LEU A 834 -20.69 -0.22 8.46
CA LEU A 834 -22.01 0.18 8.94
C LEU A 834 -22.07 0.15 10.47
N THR A 835 -22.51 1.26 11.07
CA THR A 835 -22.82 1.35 12.50
C THR A 835 -24.18 2.00 12.71
N VAL A 836 -24.88 1.62 13.78
CA VAL A 836 -26.28 1.98 14.02
C VAL A 836 -26.45 2.49 15.44
N SER A 837 -27.11 3.64 15.57
CA SER A 837 -27.67 4.13 16.83
C SER A 837 -29.17 3.85 16.89
N GLN A 838 -29.85 4.30 17.96
CA GLN A 838 -31.31 4.21 18.01
C GLN A 838 -32.01 5.03 16.92
N ASP A 839 -31.37 6.11 16.43
CA ASP A 839 -32.02 7.11 15.57
C ASP A 839 -31.36 7.27 14.19
N ALA A 840 -30.17 6.70 13.99
CA ALA A 840 -29.38 6.92 12.78
C ALA A 840 -28.56 5.68 12.35
N LEU A 841 -28.40 5.58 11.04
CA LEU A 841 -27.45 4.69 10.36
C LEU A 841 -26.24 5.53 9.95
N THR A 842 -25.01 5.07 10.21
CA THR A 842 -23.80 5.68 9.65
C THR A 842 -23.02 4.65 8.84
N LEU A 843 -22.68 5.02 7.61
CA LEU A 843 -21.97 4.20 6.63
C LEU A 843 -20.58 4.76 6.38
N VAL A 844 -19.60 3.90 6.16
CA VAL A 844 -18.40 4.25 5.37
C VAL A 844 -18.71 3.88 3.93
N ALA A 845 -18.64 4.85 3.03
CA ALA A 845 -18.94 4.63 1.62
C ALA A 845 -18.09 5.49 0.70
N GLN A 846 -17.70 4.89 -0.42
CA GLN A 846 -17.22 5.59 -1.60
C GLN A 846 -18.42 5.91 -2.50
N THR A 847 -18.29 6.99 -3.28
CA THR A 847 -19.22 7.25 -4.38
C THR A 847 -18.81 6.44 -5.61
N PRO A 848 -19.74 6.07 -6.52
CA PRO A 848 -19.43 5.37 -7.77
C PRO A 848 -18.69 6.30 -8.72
N ASP A 849 -17.40 6.47 -8.48
CA ASP A 849 -16.47 7.23 -9.30
C ASP A 849 -15.26 6.33 -9.53
N THR A 850 -14.85 6.20 -10.78
CA THR A 850 -13.76 5.31 -11.17
C THR A 850 -12.38 5.88 -10.78
N ARG A 851 -12.31 7.15 -10.36
CA ARG A 851 -11.07 7.80 -9.94
C ARG A 851 -11.08 8.10 -8.45
N TYR A 852 -10.00 7.77 -7.77
CA TYR A 852 -9.75 8.20 -6.40
C TYR A 852 -9.40 9.69 -6.34
N ARG A 853 -10.23 10.46 -5.63
CA ARG A 853 -10.10 11.89 -5.32
C ARG A 853 -10.81 12.12 -4.00
N ASN A 854 -10.66 13.31 -3.42
CA ASN A 854 -11.28 13.64 -2.14
C ASN A 854 -12.77 13.23 -2.08
N GLU A 855 -13.51 13.45 -3.16
CA GLU A 855 -14.95 13.21 -3.23
C GLU A 855 -15.31 11.73 -3.24
N SER A 856 -14.43 10.88 -3.78
CA SER A 856 -14.63 9.44 -3.98
C SER A 856 -13.91 8.53 -2.99
N LEU A 857 -13.03 9.09 -2.14
CA LEU A 857 -12.45 8.37 -1.01
C LEU A 857 -13.56 7.81 -0.09
N PRO A 858 -13.25 6.79 0.74
CA PRO A 858 -14.18 6.36 1.78
C PRO A 858 -14.54 7.53 2.71
N LYS A 859 -15.83 7.89 2.74
CA LYS A 859 -16.39 8.97 3.58
C LYS A 859 -17.52 8.45 4.44
N LEU A 860 -17.75 9.12 5.57
CA LEU A 860 -18.91 8.83 6.40
C LEU A 860 -20.16 9.53 5.87
N TRP A 861 -21.21 8.73 5.71
CA TRP A 861 -22.56 9.15 5.36
C TRP A 861 -23.53 8.73 6.46
N GLN A 862 -24.36 9.65 6.93
CA GLN A 862 -25.40 9.36 7.91
C GLN A 862 -26.78 9.39 7.26
N LEU A 863 -27.55 8.34 7.47
CA LEU A 863 -28.93 8.22 7.03
C LEU A 863 -29.88 8.11 8.22
N THR A 864 -31.14 8.52 8.04
CA THR A 864 -32.22 8.11 8.94
C THR A 864 -32.50 6.62 8.76
N THR A 865 -33.08 5.97 9.78
CA THR A 865 -33.38 4.52 9.75
C THR A 865 -34.37 4.10 8.67
N ASP A 866 -35.12 5.07 8.11
CA ASP A 866 -36.05 4.88 6.99
C ASP A 866 -35.48 5.33 5.63
N GLY A 867 -34.24 5.85 5.60
CA GLY A 867 -33.59 6.35 4.39
C GLY A 867 -34.10 7.70 3.87
N SER A 868 -35.03 8.34 4.58
CA SER A 868 -35.65 9.62 4.15
C SER A 868 -34.67 10.79 4.08
N ARG A 869 -33.56 10.74 4.84
CA ARG A 869 -32.52 11.76 4.84
C ARG A 869 -31.14 11.12 4.78
N ARG A 870 -30.22 11.78 4.08
CA ARG A 870 -28.84 11.36 3.86
C ARG A 870 -27.90 12.56 3.85
N GLU A 871 -26.83 12.52 4.63
CA GLU A 871 -25.90 13.66 4.80
C GLU A 871 -24.44 13.21 4.99
N ARG A 872 -23.49 14.06 4.59
CA ARG A 872 -22.08 13.87 4.91
C ARG A 872 -21.81 14.17 6.38
N VAL A 873 -21.11 13.27 7.06
CA VAL A 873 -20.71 13.47 8.46
C VAL A 873 -19.63 14.53 8.57
N SER A 874 -18.66 14.56 7.65
CA SER A 874 -17.56 15.52 7.63
C SER A 874 -17.10 15.86 6.22
N CYS A 875 -16.65 17.10 6.05
CA CYS A 875 -16.04 17.63 4.83
C CYS A 875 -14.51 17.50 4.80
N ASN A 876 -13.93 16.84 5.81
CA ASN A 876 -12.51 16.50 5.86
C ASN A 876 -12.05 15.74 4.60
N ARG A 877 -10.82 16.05 4.19
CA ARG A 877 -10.27 15.59 2.92
C ARG A 877 -9.79 14.15 2.93
N GLY A 878 -9.27 13.69 4.06
CA GLY A 878 -8.73 12.35 4.21
C GLY A 878 -9.79 11.26 4.17
N GLU A 879 -9.30 10.03 4.10
CA GLU A 879 -10.09 8.83 4.34
C GLU A 879 -10.72 8.87 5.73
N GLN A 880 -11.98 8.47 5.82
CA GLN A 880 -12.72 8.35 7.07
C GLN A 880 -13.14 6.90 7.26
N SER A 881 -12.76 6.27 8.38
CA SER A 881 -12.91 4.83 8.59
C SER A 881 -13.30 4.47 10.02
N TYR A 882 -13.76 3.22 10.20
CA TYR A 882 -14.16 2.64 11.48
C TYR A 882 -15.11 3.53 12.31
N PRO A 883 -16.33 3.82 11.81
CA PRO A 883 -17.30 4.61 12.56
C PRO A 883 -17.85 3.82 13.75
N ALA A 884 -18.04 4.50 14.88
CA ALA A 884 -18.78 3.98 16.02
C ALA A 884 -19.88 4.95 16.45
N ALA A 885 -21.11 4.46 16.48
CA ALA A 885 -22.28 5.22 16.87
C ALA A 885 -22.27 5.57 18.37
N GLY A 886 -22.48 6.86 18.67
CA GLY A 886 -22.78 7.35 20.01
C GLY A 886 -24.29 7.40 20.28
N ALA A 887 -24.72 8.37 21.08
CA ALA A 887 -26.15 8.61 21.32
C ALA A 887 -26.77 9.44 20.18
N GLY A 888 -27.98 9.09 19.76
CA GLY A 888 -28.69 9.81 18.71
C GLY A 888 -27.91 9.86 17.40
N ARG A 889 -27.49 11.06 16.98
CA ARG A 889 -26.76 11.28 15.72
C ARG A 889 -25.24 11.44 15.89
N GLN A 890 -24.76 11.36 17.12
CA GLN A 890 -23.34 11.48 17.45
C GLN A 890 -22.57 10.29 16.89
N VAL A 891 -21.42 10.53 16.27
CA VAL A 891 -20.54 9.49 15.75
C VAL A 891 -19.08 9.87 15.95
N THR A 892 -18.26 8.88 16.27
CA THR A 892 -16.79 9.00 16.32
C THR A 892 -16.17 8.05 15.30
N TRP A 893 -15.01 8.42 14.74
CA TRP A 893 -14.34 7.65 13.69
C TRP A 893 -12.85 7.97 13.62
N LEU A 894 -12.12 7.22 12.80
CA LEU A 894 -10.72 7.47 12.45
C LEU A 894 -10.62 8.34 11.21
N ASP A 895 -9.92 9.46 11.31
CA ASP A 895 -9.73 10.42 10.23
C ASP A 895 -8.25 10.52 9.88
N ALA A 896 -7.92 10.38 8.59
CA ALA A 896 -6.54 10.40 8.10
C ALA A 896 -6.11 11.75 7.50
N THR A 897 -6.94 12.81 7.58
CA THR A 897 -6.72 14.08 6.87
C THR A 897 -5.38 14.74 7.13
N THR A 898 -4.89 14.66 8.36
CA THR A 898 -3.64 15.31 8.80
C THR A 898 -2.38 14.55 8.36
N GLY A 899 -2.54 13.47 7.59
CA GLY A 899 -1.49 12.50 7.31
C GLY A 899 -1.36 11.44 8.41
N SER A 900 -1.72 11.78 9.66
CA SER A 900 -1.88 10.83 10.76
C SER A 900 -3.33 10.42 10.93
N THR A 901 -3.52 9.26 11.54
CA THR A 901 -4.85 8.83 11.98
C THR A 901 -5.18 9.43 13.34
N ASP A 902 -6.22 10.27 13.35
CA ASP A 902 -6.78 10.90 14.55
C ASP A 902 -8.16 10.32 14.87
N LEU A 903 -8.47 10.14 16.15
CA LEU A 903 -9.84 9.87 16.60
C LEU A 903 -10.58 11.20 16.69
N VAL A 904 -11.66 11.32 15.92
CA VAL A 904 -12.47 12.55 15.86
C VAL A 904 -13.94 12.25 16.15
N VAL A 905 -14.73 13.28 16.41
CA VAL A 905 -16.16 13.17 16.72
C VAL A 905 -16.98 14.28 16.09
N ARG A 906 -18.27 14.01 15.90
CA ARG A 906 -19.27 15.03 15.60
C ARG A 906 -20.61 14.68 16.23
N GLU A 907 -21.30 15.70 16.75
CA GLU A 907 -22.66 15.56 17.30
C GLU A 907 -23.73 15.41 16.22
N ARG A 908 -23.53 16.05 15.07
CA ARG A 908 -24.45 16.07 13.93
C ARG A 908 -23.67 16.15 12.63
N PRO A 909 -24.15 15.55 11.53
CA PRO A 909 -23.50 15.63 10.23
C PRO A 909 -23.25 17.07 9.76
N ALA A 910 -22.17 17.27 8.99
CA ALA A 910 -21.84 18.54 8.32
C ALA A 910 -22.93 18.98 7.34
N GLY A 911 -23.65 18.02 6.74
CA GLY A 911 -24.65 18.29 5.72
C GLY A 911 -24.06 18.10 4.33
N THR A 912 -23.92 19.19 3.58
CA THR A 912 -23.35 19.19 2.21
C THR A 912 -21.91 19.66 2.25
N CYS A 913 -21.06 18.83 1.64
CA CYS A 913 -19.69 19.11 1.23
C CYS A 913 -19.71 18.98 -0.31
#